data_AF-A0A972Z9V0-F1
#
_entry.id   AF-A0A972Z9V0-F1
#
_cell.length_a   1.000
_cell.length_b   1.000
_cell.length_c   1.000
_cell.angle_alpha   90.00
_cell.angle_beta   90.00
_cell.angle_gamma   90.00
#
_symmetry.space_group_name_H-M   'P 1'
#
loop_
_entity.id
_entity.type
_entity.pdbx_description
1 polymer ?
#
loop_
_entity_poly.entity_id
_entity_poly.type
_entity_poly.pdbx_seq_one_letter_code
_entity_poly.pdbx_strand_id
1 'polypeptide(L)'
;LGCALWALDNETEPFPGLENLFKKDQKTFFHLPPLEDAAHMVEFRTTSGGNAREGDVGIIGLDVGSTTTKAVLLRVADDKILASIYLRTEGDPVRASRECYANLFGKLGDFADKIHIIGVGVTGSGRQIAGLHAMTDGIINEIIAHAAGALYFDREVDTIFEIGGQDAKYTYITNGVPSDYAMNEACSAGTGSFLEESAKETLGIEMEDIAGIAVQGSDPPNFNDQCAAFISSDIKNAFNEGTAREDIVAGLVYSICMNYANRVKGNRPVGKRVFMQGGVCYNRAVPLAMATLTGKPIIVPPDPGLIGAFGVALEIKRRLSLKLMKERSFSLKRLRDRKIEYGPTFVCNGGKEKCDRKCEIARIRIEGRIYPFGGACNRWYNLRSSIKVNAERLNLVDHYERTVFSIAEPDYREDSKTVGINRSFLVNSYFPLYRRFFSRIGFRVLIPNILNQEGIDRKSAPFCYPAEIAHGYFFDLLQKKPDYLFLPQFKGDYVENGPEKSVSCPLSQGEPFYLASAFKDHEAFIDLKERGNILEPAIDFSGGFDNAKKEFVKMSGKLGISRKTSCRAYEEAVKEQKGVSEGMRRKGLSVLEELENNPDEFGVVIIGRPYNALVSEAHMGIPNKFASRNIKVIPYNFLPVTEGSIKGRMYWSAGQHILRGAHFIKHHPQLFGCYITNFSCGPDSFLVGYFRDIMGKKPSLTLELDSHVADAGLETRIEAFLDIIERYRELEKEKKITESVRHFIPASVEIKGKKQVF
;
A
#
# COMPACT_ATOMS: atom_id res chain seq x y z
N LEU A 1 10.04 -34.99 -46.85
CA LEU A 1 9.80 -35.71 -48.13
C LEU A 1 8.55 -35.18 -48.85
N GLY A 2 7.37 -35.14 -48.22
CA GLY A 2 6.14 -34.64 -48.86
C GLY A 2 6.23 -33.22 -49.44
N CYS A 3 6.81 -32.26 -48.71
CA CYS A 3 7.01 -30.89 -49.22
C CYS A 3 7.97 -30.83 -50.43
N ALA A 4 8.97 -31.73 -50.49
CA ALA A 4 9.90 -31.78 -51.61
C ALA A 4 9.25 -32.37 -52.87
N LEU A 5 8.36 -33.36 -52.71
CA LEU A 5 7.57 -33.91 -53.81
C LEU A 5 6.55 -32.88 -54.32
N TRP A 6 5.88 -32.15 -53.43
CA TRP A 6 4.95 -31.08 -53.82
C TRP A 6 5.65 -29.95 -54.60
N ALA A 7 6.87 -29.57 -54.19
CA ALA A 7 7.69 -28.55 -54.85
C ALA A 7 8.20 -28.97 -56.24
N LEU A 8 8.21 -30.27 -56.58
CA LEU A 8 8.54 -30.72 -57.94
C LEU A 8 7.40 -30.45 -58.93
N ASP A 9 6.16 -30.51 -58.44
CA ASP A 9 4.96 -30.38 -59.27
C ASP A 9 4.37 -28.95 -59.28
N ASN A 10 4.96 -28.02 -58.51
CA ASN A 10 4.47 -26.66 -58.36
C ASN A 10 5.61 -25.65 -58.48
N GLU A 11 5.32 -24.48 -59.04
CA GLU A 11 6.31 -23.41 -59.20
C GLU A 11 6.74 -22.89 -57.82
N THR A 12 8.03 -23.02 -57.50
CA THR A 12 8.61 -22.54 -56.24
C THR A 12 9.58 -21.40 -56.50
N GLU A 13 9.70 -20.50 -55.52
CA GLU A 13 10.75 -19.48 -55.54
C GLU A 13 12.14 -20.13 -55.70
N PRO A 14 13.03 -19.56 -56.52
CA PRO A 14 14.36 -20.09 -56.72
C PRO A 14 15.15 -20.08 -55.41
N PHE A 15 15.91 -21.15 -55.15
CA PHE A 15 16.78 -21.27 -53.98
C PHE A 15 17.71 -20.04 -53.90
N PRO A 16 17.60 -19.20 -52.86
CA PRO A 16 18.24 -17.88 -52.87
C PRO A 16 19.75 -17.96 -52.61
N GLY A 17 20.34 -19.15 -52.49
CA GLY A 17 21.73 -19.37 -52.06
C GLY A 17 21.83 -19.58 -50.55
N LEU A 18 22.85 -20.34 -50.12
CA LEU A 18 23.11 -20.63 -48.70
C LEU A 18 23.34 -19.34 -47.89
N GLU A 19 23.99 -18.34 -48.49
CA GLU A 19 24.23 -17.04 -47.87
C GLU A 19 22.96 -16.24 -47.56
N ASN A 20 21.87 -16.47 -48.29
CA ASN A 20 20.60 -15.72 -48.14
C ASN A 20 19.55 -16.51 -47.34
N LEU A 21 19.81 -17.79 -47.05
CA LEU A 21 18.98 -18.62 -46.16
C LEU A 21 19.16 -18.28 -44.69
N PHE A 22 20.37 -17.90 -44.30
CA PHE A 22 20.71 -17.53 -42.93
C PHE A 22 20.85 -16.02 -42.83
N LYS A 23 19.83 -15.35 -42.27
CA LYS A 23 19.95 -13.94 -41.89
C LYS A 23 20.95 -13.83 -40.74
N LYS A 24 22.17 -13.37 -41.00
CA LYS A 24 23.24 -13.23 -40.00
C LYS A 24 22.96 -12.18 -38.90
N ASP A 25 21.98 -11.29 -39.10
CA ASP A 25 21.85 -10.05 -38.31
C ASP A 25 20.45 -9.76 -37.73
N GLN A 26 19.62 -10.78 -37.51
CA GLN A 26 18.46 -10.58 -36.62
C GLN A 26 18.91 -10.76 -35.17
N LYS A 27 19.52 -9.71 -34.62
CA LYS A 27 19.59 -9.53 -33.16
C LYS A 27 18.16 -9.48 -32.63
N THR A 28 17.83 -10.31 -31.65
CA THR A 28 16.46 -10.45 -31.12
C THR A 28 16.07 -9.23 -30.27
N PHE A 29 17.06 -8.52 -29.72
CA PHE A 29 16.88 -7.43 -28.79
C PHE A 29 16.94 -6.05 -29.46
N PHE A 30 16.14 -5.11 -28.94
CA PHE A 30 16.43 -3.69 -29.09
C PHE A 30 17.65 -3.34 -28.23
N HIS A 31 18.40 -2.29 -28.58
CA HIS A 31 19.59 -1.90 -27.85
C HIS A 31 19.43 -0.51 -27.22
N LEU A 32 20.08 -0.33 -26.07
CA LEU A 32 20.07 0.87 -25.26
C LEU A 32 21.39 1.65 -25.42
N PRO A 33 21.43 2.93 -25.05
CA PRO A 33 22.69 3.68 -25.05
C PRO A 33 23.73 3.10 -24.06
N PRO A 34 25.04 3.27 -24.33
CA PRO A 34 26.09 3.06 -23.34
C PRO A 34 25.80 3.77 -22.02
N LEU A 35 26.18 3.18 -20.89
CA LEU A 35 25.95 3.80 -19.57
C LEU A 35 26.81 5.05 -19.36
N GLU A 36 28.00 5.09 -19.94
CA GLU A 36 28.93 6.22 -19.83
C GLU A 36 28.37 7.52 -20.46
N ASP A 37 27.45 7.40 -21.43
CA ASP A 37 26.79 8.56 -22.05
C ASP A 37 26.06 9.42 -21.01
N ALA A 38 25.57 8.82 -19.92
CA ALA A 38 24.87 9.51 -18.84
C ALA A 38 25.78 9.99 -17.70
N ALA A 39 27.10 9.84 -17.79
CA ALA A 39 28.04 10.22 -16.73
C ALA A 39 27.91 11.70 -16.32
N HIS A 40 27.66 12.58 -17.29
CA HIS A 40 27.45 14.01 -17.07
C HIS A 40 26.15 14.37 -16.33
N MET A 41 25.20 13.42 -16.24
CA MET A 41 23.91 13.61 -15.57
C MET A 41 23.94 13.15 -14.11
N VAL A 42 25.00 12.46 -13.67
CA VAL A 42 25.08 11.88 -12.33
C VAL A 42 26.17 12.55 -11.51
N GLU A 43 25.77 13.16 -10.40
CA GLU A 43 26.67 13.79 -9.43
C GLU A 43 26.91 12.82 -8.26
N PHE A 44 28.10 12.22 -8.21
CA PHE A 44 28.53 11.42 -7.05
C PHE A 44 29.19 12.33 -6.01
N ARG A 45 28.51 12.57 -4.89
CA ARG A 45 29.02 13.44 -3.83
C ARG A 45 30.03 12.72 -2.95
N THR A 46 30.95 13.48 -2.38
CA THR A 46 31.94 12.99 -1.43
C THR A 46 31.89 13.84 -0.16
N THR A 47 32.23 13.25 0.98
CA THR A 47 32.39 13.99 2.24
C THR A 47 33.62 13.51 2.99
N SER A 48 34.23 14.38 3.78
CA SER A 48 35.26 13.99 4.72
C SER A 48 34.62 13.59 6.05
N GLY A 49 34.90 12.36 6.51
CA GLY A 49 34.52 11.91 7.85
C GLY A 49 35.10 12.81 8.94
N GLY A 50 34.52 12.75 10.14
CA GLY A 50 35.03 13.44 11.31
C GLY A 50 35.96 12.56 12.13
N ASN A 51 37.17 13.03 12.45
CA ASN A 51 38.01 12.35 13.44
C ASN A 51 37.47 12.63 14.84
N ALA A 52 37.19 11.57 15.61
CA ALA A 52 36.71 11.66 16.99
C ALA A 52 37.67 12.43 17.91
N ARG A 53 37.12 13.18 18.87
CA ARG A 53 37.85 13.96 19.87
C ARG A 53 37.20 13.77 21.24
N GLU A 54 38.00 13.94 22.28
CA GLU A 54 37.50 13.93 23.65
C GLU A 54 36.50 15.08 23.89
N GLY A 55 35.38 14.77 24.54
CA GLY A 55 34.31 15.73 24.83
C GLY A 55 33.35 15.98 23.66
N ASP A 56 33.51 15.29 22.53
CA ASP A 56 32.55 15.36 21.43
C ASP A 56 31.14 14.99 21.92
N VAL A 57 30.15 15.73 21.44
CA VAL A 57 28.74 15.44 21.67
C VAL A 57 28.17 14.78 20.43
N GLY A 58 27.65 13.56 20.60
CA GLY A 58 27.21 12.69 19.53
C GLY A 58 25.76 12.23 19.63
N ILE A 59 25.18 11.88 18.49
CA ILE A 59 23.88 11.23 18.37
C ILE A 59 24.06 9.97 17.54
N ILE A 60 23.56 8.83 18.01
CA ILE A 60 23.52 7.61 17.22
C ILE A 60 22.26 7.61 16.38
N GLY A 61 22.39 7.38 15.08
CA GLY A 61 21.28 6.97 14.23
C GLY A 61 21.43 5.51 13.84
N LEU A 62 20.35 4.75 13.96
CA LEU A 62 20.30 3.33 13.66
C LEU A 62 19.15 3.04 12.69
N ASP A 63 19.45 2.53 11.52
CA ASP A 63 18.46 2.05 10.54
C ASP A 63 18.42 0.52 10.60
N VAL A 64 17.33 -0.03 11.13
CA VAL A 64 17.14 -1.47 11.32
C VAL A 64 16.15 -1.98 10.28
N GLY A 65 16.65 -2.34 9.11
CA GLY A 65 15.87 -2.99 8.06
C GLY A 65 15.71 -4.50 8.27
N SER A 66 14.84 -5.13 7.49
CA SER A 66 14.64 -6.59 7.49
C SER A 66 15.89 -7.34 7.02
N THR A 67 16.57 -6.81 6.01
CA THR A 67 17.76 -7.44 5.41
C THR A 67 19.07 -6.89 5.97
N THR A 68 19.14 -5.58 6.22
CA THR A 68 20.38 -4.89 6.63
C THR A 68 20.14 -3.88 7.74
N THR A 69 21.09 -3.79 8.66
CA THR A 69 21.11 -2.83 9.76
C THR A 69 22.33 -1.93 9.62
N LYS A 70 22.14 -0.62 9.81
CA LYS A 70 23.19 0.39 9.66
C LYS A 70 23.19 1.32 10.84
N ALA A 71 24.37 1.79 11.23
CA ALA A 71 24.49 2.79 12.27
C ALA A 71 25.47 3.88 11.90
N VAL A 72 25.19 5.09 12.39
CA VAL A 72 26.02 6.29 12.26
C VAL A 72 26.11 6.96 13.62
N LEU A 73 27.32 7.38 14.01
CA LEU A 73 27.53 8.32 15.11
C LEU A 73 27.78 9.71 14.52
N LEU A 74 26.80 10.61 14.68
CA LEU A 74 26.81 11.97 14.18
C LEU A 74 27.32 12.94 15.25
N ARG A 75 28.33 13.76 14.97
CA ARG A 75 28.74 14.86 15.84
C ARG A 75 27.76 16.02 15.72
N VAL A 76 27.27 16.52 16.84
CA VAL A 76 26.25 17.59 16.89
C VAL A 76 26.79 18.93 16.38
N ALA A 77 28.08 19.22 16.61
CA ALA A 77 28.68 20.52 16.31
C ALA A 77 28.76 20.84 14.81
N ASP A 78 29.04 19.84 13.97
CA ASP A 78 29.36 20.03 12.54
C ASP A 78 28.71 19.01 11.61
N ASP A 79 27.82 18.15 12.13
CA ASP A 79 27.11 17.10 11.38
C ASP A 79 28.04 16.08 10.69
N LYS A 80 29.28 15.94 11.18
CA LYS A 80 30.20 14.93 10.67
C LYS A 80 29.92 13.55 11.27
N ILE A 81 30.04 12.52 10.42
CA ILE A 81 30.03 11.13 10.84
C ILE A 81 31.38 10.79 11.47
N LEU A 82 31.37 10.38 12.74
CA LEU A 82 32.57 9.96 13.49
C LEU A 82 32.88 8.47 13.30
N ALA A 83 31.83 7.66 13.20
CA ALA A 83 31.92 6.23 12.93
C ALA A 83 30.61 5.78 12.27
N SER A 84 30.70 4.79 11.39
CA SER A 84 29.54 4.18 10.76
C SER A 84 29.75 2.68 10.52
N ILE A 85 28.67 1.96 10.28
CA ILE A 85 28.71 0.53 9.93
C ILE A 85 27.46 0.17 9.11
N TYR A 86 27.64 -0.77 8.19
CA TYR A 86 26.59 -1.41 7.41
C TYR A 86 26.76 -2.93 7.58
N LEU A 87 25.73 -3.63 8.06
CA LEU A 87 25.76 -5.09 8.26
C LEU A 87 24.43 -5.76 7.87
N ARG A 88 24.42 -7.09 7.78
CA ARG A 88 23.22 -7.89 7.52
C ARG A 88 22.44 -8.11 8.82
N THR A 89 21.10 -8.00 8.78
CA THR A 89 20.23 -8.16 9.96
C THR A 89 20.08 -9.63 10.38
N GLU A 90 20.17 -10.57 9.42
CA GLU A 90 20.07 -12.03 9.66
C GLU A 90 18.81 -12.46 10.45
N GLY A 91 17.70 -11.74 10.30
CA GLY A 91 16.45 -12.03 11.00
C GLY A 91 16.42 -11.68 12.49
N ASP A 92 17.52 -11.21 13.08
CA ASP A 92 17.60 -10.78 14.48
C ASP A 92 17.96 -9.28 14.58
N PRO A 93 16.94 -8.38 14.59
CA PRO A 93 17.17 -6.94 14.65
C PRO A 93 17.87 -6.49 15.93
N VAL A 94 17.72 -7.21 17.04
CA VAL A 94 18.31 -6.84 18.34
C VAL A 94 19.79 -7.20 18.36
N ARG A 95 20.14 -8.40 17.91
CA ARG A 95 21.54 -8.81 17.73
C ARG A 95 22.26 -7.86 16.77
N ALA A 96 21.67 -7.60 15.61
CA ALA A 96 22.24 -6.67 14.62
C ALA A 96 22.47 -5.27 15.21
N SER A 97 21.51 -4.74 15.98
CA SER A 97 21.66 -3.46 16.69
C SER A 97 22.86 -3.47 17.66
N ARG A 98 23.01 -4.54 18.44
CA ARG A 98 24.13 -4.71 19.40
C ARG A 98 25.48 -4.80 18.70
N GLU A 99 25.55 -5.51 17.58
CA GLU A 99 26.73 -5.61 16.74
C GLU A 99 27.10 -4.25 16.11
N CYS A 100 26.11 -3.44 15.72
CA CYS A 100 26.34 -2.06 15.31
C CYS A 100 27.00 -1.25 16.43
N TYR A 101 26.47 -1.30 17.66
CA TYR A 101 27.07 -0.59 18.79
C TYR A 101 28.48 -1.08 19.12
N ALA A 102 28.74 -2.39 19.01
CA ALA A 102 30.07 -2.96 19.17
C ALA A 102 31.05 -2.44 18.11
N ASN A 103 30.61 -2.36 16.85
CA ASN A 103 31.42 -1.85 15.74
C ASN A 103 31.72 -0.35 15.90
N LEU A 104 30.72 0.47 16.26
CA LEU A 104 30.94 1.88 16.56
C LEU A 104 31.94 2.03 17.72
N PHE A 105 31.78 1.25 18.78
CA PHE A 105 32.72 1.24 19.92
C PHE A 105 34.14 0.90 19.47
N GLY A 106 34.32 -0.16 18.67
CA GLY A 106 35.62 -0.57 18.15
C GLY A 106 36.27 0.46 17.25
N LYS A 107 35.52 1.06 16.32
CA LYS A 107 36.03 2.09 15.39
C LYS A 107 36.46 3.38 16.08
N LEU A 108 35.87 3.70 17.23
CA LEU A 108 36.22 4.88 18.02
C LEU A 108 37.47 4.68 18.89
N GLY A 109 37.86 3.42 19.16
CA GLY A 109 39.02 3.10 19.98
C GLY A 109 38.99 3.79 21.35
N ASP A 110 40.09 4.46 21.70
CA ASP A 110 40.27 5.15 22.99
C ASP A 110 39.28 6.31 23.21
N PHE A 111 38.60 6.79 22.16
CA PHE A 111 37.60 7.84 22.28
C PHE A 111 36.20 7.32 22.60
N ALA A 112 35.95 6.01 22.53
CA ALA A 112 34.60 5.45 22.62
C ALA A 112 33.86 5.80 23.94
N ASP A 113 34.58 5.89 25.06
CA ASP A 113 34.03 6.31 26.37
C ASP A 113 34.16 7.82 26.64
N LYS A 114 34.83 8.56 25.75
CA LYS A 114 35.11 10.00 25.87
C LYS A 114 34.14 10.88 25.09
N ILE A 115 33.17 10.26 24.41
CA ILE A 115 32.14 10.94 23.62
C ILE A 115 30.83 10.92 24.40
N HIS A 116 30.19 12.08 24.53
CA HIS A 116 28.90 12.23 25.17
C HIS A 116 27.77 11.95 24.18
N ILE A 117 27.11 10.79 24.30
CA ILE A 117 26.00 10.43 23.43
C ILE A 117 24.69 10.89 24.07
N ILE A 118 24.05 11.89 23.45
CA ILE A 118 22.90 12.61 24.00
C ILE A 118 21.55 12.17 23.41
N GLY A 119 21.60 11.28 22.41
CA GLY A 119 20.43 10.77 21.69
C GLY A 119 20.74 9.49 20.92
N VAL A 120 19.72 8.63 20.83
CA VAL A 120 19.69 7.47 19.93
C VAL A 120 18.40 7.54 19.12
N GLY A 121 18.53 7.64 17.81
CA GLY A 121 17.43 7.55 16.86
C GLY A 121 17.40 6.18 16.20
N VAL A 122 16.20 5.63 16.02
CA VAL A 122 15.99 4.34 15.35
C VAL A 122 14.96 4.47 14.24
N THR A 123 15.21 3.82 13.10
CA THR A 123 14.33 3.77 11.93
C THR A 123 14.36 2.37 11.29
N GLY A 124 13.66 2.20 10.16
CA GLY A 124 13.51 0.91 9.47
C GLY A 124 12.40 0.02 10.05
N SER A 125 12.20 -1.17 9.48
CA SER A 125 11.12 -2.10 9.89
C SER A 125 11.31 -2.67 11.30
N GLY A 126 12.54 -2.80 11.78
CA GLY A 126 12.91 -3.22 13.14
C GLY A 126 12.94 -2.10 14.18
N ARG A 127 12.59 -0.85 13.82
CA ARG A 127 12.72 0.33 14.70
C ARG A 127 12.04 0.19 16.06
N GLN A 128 10.89 -0.48 16.13
CA GLN A 128 10.12 -0.58 17.37
C GLN A 128 10.83 -1.46 18.41
N ILE A 129 11.35 -2.62 17.97
CA ILE A 129 12.10 -3.52 18.85
C ILE A 129 13.48 -2.96 19.19
N ALA A 130 14.16 -2.34 18.22
CA ALA A 130 15.43 -1.68 18.45
C ALA A 130 15.30 -0.45 19.36
N GLY A 131 14.21 0.32 19.24
CA GLY A 131 13.91 1.44 20.12
C GLY A 131 13.63 0.99 21.55
N LEU A 132 12.89 -0.11 21.71
CA LEU A 132 12.68 -0.75 23.01
C LEU A 132 13.99 -1.27 23.59
N HIS A 133 14.85 -1.92 22.78
CA HIS A 133 16.19 -2.33 23.18
C HIS A 133 17.01 -1.16 23.67
N ALA A 134 17.10 -0.08 22.89
CA ALA A 134 17.89 1.10 23.23
C ALA A 134 17.28 1.93 24.38
N MET A 135 16.01 1.69 24.75
CA MET A 135 15.23 2.51 25.69
C MET A 135 15.17 3.98 25.26
N THR A 136 15.01 4.20 23.95
CA THR A 136 14.89 5.51 23.34
C THR A 136 13.46 5.81 22.93
N ASP A 137 13.09 7.08 23.01
CA ASP A 137 11.83 7.61 22.47
C ASP A 137 12.03 8.13 21.03
N GLY A 138 13.27 8.10 20.52
CA GLY A 138 13.66 8.54 19.18
C GLY A 138 13.31 7.53 18.08
N ILE A 139 12.06 7.06 18.02
CA ILE A 139 11.58 6.15 16.99
C ILE A 139 11.02 6.98 15.84
N ILE A 140 11.71 6.98 14.70
CA ILE A 140 11.40 7.83 13.55
C ILE A 140 11.00 6.95 12.38
N ASN A 141 10.02 7.39 11.59
CA ASN A 141 9.62 6.72 10.37
C ASN A 141 10.74 6.79 9.32
N GLU A 142 10.92 5.70 8.57
CA GLU A 142 11.94 5.57 7.53
C GLU A 142 11.82 6.64 6.44
N ILE A 143 10.61 7.04 6.07
CA ILE A 143 10.36 8.02 5.00
C ILE A 143 10.82 9.41 5.45
N ILE A 144 10.55 9.76 6.70
CA ILE A 144 11.02 11.02 7.29
C ILE A 144 12.55 10.98 7.47
N ALA A 145 13.11 9.85 7.92
CA ALA A 145 14.55 9.71 8.09
C ALA A 145 15.30 9.89 6.76
N HIS A 146 14.93 9.14 5.72
CA HIS A 146 15.58 9.27 4.41
C HIS A 146 15.36 10.63 3.76
N ALA A 147 14.16 11.21 3.89
CA ALA A 147 13.91 12.57 3.39
C ALA A 147 14.77 13.62 4.11
N ALA A 148 14.93 13.52 5.43
CA ALA A 148 15.82 14.39 6.19
C ALA A 148 17.28 14.24 5.74
N GLY A 149 17.73 13.01 5.48
CA GLY A 149 19.06 12.74 4.93
C GLY A 149 19.27 13.32 3.53
N ALA A 150 18.31 13.13 2.62
CA ALA A 150 18.39 13.65 1.25
C ALA A 150 18.40 15.20 1.23
N LEU A 151 17.49 15.83 1.97
CA LEU A 151 17.35 17.29 2.04
C LEU A 151 18.53 17.99 2.73
N TYR A 152 19.31 17.25 3.54
CA TYR A 152 20.55 17.76 4.10
C TYR A 152 21.60 17.98 3.01
N PHE A 153 21.75 17.03 2.09
CA PHE A 153 22.70 17.17 0.99
C PHE A 153 22.19 18.21 -0.01
N ASP A 154 20.93 18.15 -0.41
CA ASP A 154 20.39 19.09 -1.38
C ASP A 154 18.92 19.44 -1.06
N ARG A 155 18.69 20.73 -0.77
CA ARG A 155 17.37 21.24 -0.37
C ARG A 155 16.38 21.30 -1.53
N GLU A 156 16.84 21.20 -2.77
CA GLU A 156 15.99 21.21 -3.97
C GLU A 156 15.49 19.81 -4.35
N VAL A 157 15.92 18.75 -3.65
CA VAL A 157 15.48 17.38 -3.90
C VAL A 157 13.97 17.28 -3.80
N ASP A 158 13.37 16.82 -4.90
CA ASP A 158 11.93 16.61 -5.01
C ASP A 158 11.57 15.13 -5.25
N THR A 159 12.54 14.28 -5.54
CA THR A 159 12.32 12.86 -5.82
C THR A 159 13.45 12.03 -5.22
N ILE A 160 13.10 11.03 -4.42
CA ILE A 160 14.05 10.04 -3.89
C ILE A 160 13.78 8.70 -4.56
N PHE A 161 14.83 8.12 -5.14
CA PHE A 161 14.86 6.71 -5.52
C PHE A 161 15.74 5.94 -4.55
N GLU A 162 15.15 5.00 -3.83
CA GLU A 162 15.86 4.14 -2.90
C GLU A 162 15.78 2.71 -3.40
N ILE A 163 16.93 2.12 -3.72
CA ILE A 163 17.00 0.72 -4.13
C ILE A 163 17.84 -0.03 -3.09
N GLY A 164 17.13 -0.79 -2.26
CA GLY A 164 17.70 -1.68 -1.26
C GLY A 164 17.97 -3.08 -1.82
N GLY A 165 18.35 -3.99 -0.92
CA GLY A 165 18.65 -5.38 -1.29
C GLY A 165 17.39 -6.18 -1.66
N GLN A 166 16.32 -6.07 -0.87
CA GLN A 166 15.06 -6.81 -1.07
C GLN A 166 13.83 -5.91 -1.20
N ASP A 167 13.96 -4.65 -0.79
CA ASP A 167 12.94 -3.63 -0.95
C ASP A 167 13.48 -2.47 -1.78
N ALA A 168 12.56 -1.79 -2.45
CA ALA A 168 12.83 -0.57 -3.20
C ALA A 168 11.69 0.40 -2.97
N LYS A 169 12.04 1.67 -2.77
CA LYS A 169 11.13 2.71 -2.32
C LYS A 169 11.26 3.95 -3.18
N TYR A 170 10.11 4.56 -3.46
CA TYR A 170 9.98 5.84 -4.13
C TYR A 170 9.40 6.86 -3.16
N THR A 171 9.97 8.05 -3.10
CA THR A 171 9.39 9.18 -2.34
C THR A 171 9.37 10.45 -3.20
N TYR A 172 8.23 11.13 -3.24
CA TYR A 172 8.12 12.47 -3.83
C TYR A 172 8.08 13.53 -2.74
N ILE A 173 8.95 14.51 -2.80
CA ILE A 173 9.04 15.61 -1.84
C ILE A 173 8.43 16.86 -2.44
N THR A 174 7.51 17.49 -1.71
CA THR A 174 6.94 18.78 -2.02
C THR A 174 7.34 19.76 -0.93
N ASN A 175 8.10 20.81 -1.28
CA ASN A 175 8.55 21.86 -0.36
C ASN A 175 9.26 21.30 0.89
N GLY A 176 10.13 20.30 0.69
CA GLY A 176 10.87 19.66 1.78
C GLY A 176 10.05 18.69 2.63
N VAL A 177 8.84 18.31 2.22
CA VAL A 177 8.00 17.32 2.91
C VAL A 177 7.67 16.17 1.98
N PRO A 178 7.87 14.91 2.41
CA PRO A 178 7.37 13.75 1.67
C PRO A 178 5.87 13.88 1.44
N SER A 179 5.45 13.78 0.18
CA SER A 179 4.07 14.05 -0.26
C SER A 179 3.45 12.87 -0.99
N ASP A 180 4.28 11.99 -1.56
CA ASP A 180 3.88 10.70 -2.13
C ASP A 180 4.96 9.67 -1.79
N TYR A 181 4.56 8.42 -1.60
CA TYR A 181 5.42 7.32 -1.22
C TYR A 181 4.95 6.01 -1.84
N ALA A 182 5.90 5.18 -2.27
CA ALA A 182 5.64 3.85 -2.80
C ALA A 182 6.75 2.88 -2.41
N MET A 183 6.41 1.60 -2.36
CA MET A 183 7.35 0.50 -2.14
C MET A 183 6.92 -0.70 -2.99
N ASN A 184 7.86 -1.51 -3.45
CA ASN A 184 7.53 -2.78 -4.12
C ASN A 184 6.68 -3.68 -3.20
N GLU A 185 5.63 -4.30 -3.76
CA GLU A 185 4.59 -4.97 -2.96
C GLU A 185 4.86 -6.45 -2.67
N ALA A 186 5.87 -7.06 -3.31
CA ALA A 186 6.40 -8.42 -3.05
C ALA A 186 7.54 -8.83 -4.02
N CYS A 187 7.78 -8.05 -5.07
CA CYS A 187 8.64 -8.45 -6.18
C CYS A 187 10.11 -8.01 -6.00
N SER A 188 11.05 -8.92 -6.21
CA SER A 188 12.50 -8.67 -6.16
C SER A 188 13.10 -8.10 -7.45
N ALA A 189 12.38 -8.14 -8.58
CA ALA A 189 12.93 -7.81 -9.91
C ALA A 189 13.48 -6.37 -10.05
N GLY A 190 13.04 -5.44 -9.17
CA GLY A 190 13.53 -4.06 -9.11
C GLY A 190 14.47 -3.77 -7.94
N THR A 191 15.15 -4.79 -7.38
CA THR A 191 15.95 -4.69 -6.15
C THR A 191 17.36 -5.26 -6.34
N GLY A 192 18.24 -5.03 -5.36
CA GLY A 192 19.62 -5.49 -5.42
C GLY A 192 19.79 -7.00 -5.49
N SER A 193 18.92 -7.77 -4.84
CA SER A 193 19.02 -9.24 -4.85
C SER A 193 18.85 -9.81 -6.25
N PHE A 194 17.96 -9.24 -7.06
CA PHE A 194 17.83 -9.64 -8.47
C PHE A 194 19.13 -9.41 -9.25
N LEU A 195 19.78 -8.26 -9.04
CA LEU A 195 21.03 -7.93 -9.73
C LEU A 195 22.13 -8.91 -9.34
N GLU A 196 22.28 -9.11 -8.04
CA GLU A 196 23.29 -9.98 -7.43
C GLU A 196 23.09 -11.44 -7.85
N GLU A 197 21.88 -11.98 -7.70
CA GLU A 197 21.53 -13.35 -8.08
C GLU A 197 21.68 -13.57 -9.59
N SER A 198 21.14 -12.69 -10.43
CA SER A 198 21.20 -12.86 -11.89
C SER A 198 22.65 -12.80 -12.41
N ALA A 199 23.44 -11.85 -11.91
CA ALA A 199 24.84 -11.71 -12.30
C ALA A 199 25.69 -12.88 -11.80
N LYS A 200 25.48 -13.34 -10.56
CA LYS A 200 26.23 -14.44 -9.97
C LYS A 200 25.86 -15.79 -10.58
N GLU A 201 24.58 -16.13 -10.60
CA GLU A 201 24.10 -17.44 -11.03
C GLU A 201 24.25 -17.66 -12.54
N THR A 202 24.03 -16.62 -13.34
CA THR A 202 24.04 -16.76 -14.81
C THR A 202 25.39 -16.40 -15.43
N LEU A 203 26.13 -15.45 -14.86
CA LEU A 203 27.37 -14.91 -15.44
C LEU A 203 28.63 -15.14 -14.57
N GLY A 204 28.48 -15.67 -13.36
CA GLY A 204 29.59 -15.87 -12.42
C GLY A 204 30.26 -14.55 -12.00
N ILE A 205 29.50 -13.45 -11.94
CA ILE A 205 30.01 -12.12 -11.59
C ILE A 205 29.61 -11.79 -10.15
N GLU A 206 30.59 -11.47 -9.32
CA GLU A 206 30.34 -10.99 -7.95
C GLU A 206 29.85 -9.54 -7.98
N MET A 207 29.08 -9.15 -6.95
CA MET A 207 28.35 -7.88 -6.91
C MET A 207 29.27 -6.66 -7.10
N GLU A 208 30.45 -6.69 -6.50
CA GLU A 208 31.46 -5.63 -6.54
C GLU A 208 32.02 -5.38 -7.95
N ASP A 209 32.03 -6.41 -8.80
CA ASP A 209 32.60 -6.34 -10.15
C ASP A 209 31.59 -5.84 -11.20
N ILE A 210 30.29 -5.92 -10.92
CA ILE A 210 29.21 -5.59 -11.86
C ILE A 210 29.39 -4.18 -12.42
N ALA A 211 29.66 -3.19 -11.56
CA ALA A 211 29.76 -1.78 -11.98
C ALA A 211 30.89 -1.58 -13.00
N GLY A 212 32.07 -2.14 -12.71
CA GLY A 212 33.25 -1.98 -13.56
C GLY A 212 33.07 -2.63 -14.93
N ILE A 213 32.35 -3.76 -14.99
CA ILE A 213 32.06 -4.47 -16.23
C ILE A 213 30.95 -3.75 -17.03
N ALA A 214 29.85 -3.37 -16.39
CA ALA A 214 28.69 -2.77 -17.05
C ALA A 214 29.04 -1.45 -17.76
N VAL A 215 29.89 -0.62 -17.15
CA VAL A 215 30.24 0.71 -17.71
C VAL A 215 31.07 0.60 -18.99
N GLN A 216 31.71 -0.55 -19.24
CA GLN A 216 32.47 -0.80 -20.48
C GLN A 216 31.56 -1.20 -21.67
N GLY A 217 30.27 -1.46 -21.43
CA GLY A 217 29.31 -1.82 -22.46
C GLY A 217 29.03 -0.66 -23.42
N SER A 218 28.94 -0.97 -24.72
CA SER A 218 28.75 -0.02 -25.81
C SER A 218 27.47 -0.24 -26.63
N ASP A 219 26.89 -1.44 -26.57
CA ASP A 219 25.63 -1.80 -27.24
C ASP A 219 24.72 -2.68 -26.34
N PRO A 220 24.33 -2.23 -25.13
CA PRO A 220 23.57 -3.06 -24.18
C PRO A 220 22.22 -3.53 -24.75
N PRO A 221 21.87 -4.83 -24.67
CA PRO A 221 20.54 -5.30 -25.05
C PRO A 221 19.47 -4.84 -24.06
N ASN A 222 18.29 -4.52 -24.57
CA ASN A 222 17.10 -4.21 -23.78
C ASN A 222 16.38 -5.49 -23.38
N PHE A 223 16.65 -5.98 -22.18
CA PHE A 223 15.91 -7.11 -21.60
C PHE A 223 14.52 -6.73 -21.04
N ASN A 224 14.09 -5.48 -21.19
CA ASN A 224 12.82 -4.95 -20.67
C ASN A 224 12.67 -5.12 -19.13
N ASP A 225 11.45 -4.91 -18.61
CA ASP A 225 11.07 -5.09 -17.19
C ASP A 225 10.65 -6.53 -16.84
N GLN A 226 11.36 -7.51 -17.42
CA GLN A 226 11.11 -8.93 -17.23
C GLN A 226 11.25 -9.37 -15.77
N CYS A 227 10.57 -10.45 -15.41
CA CYS A 227 10.68 -11.08 -14.11
C CYS A 227 12.05 -11.77 -13.95
N ALA A 228 12.54 -11.85 -12.71
CA ALA A 228 13.71 -12.67 -12.30
C ALA A 228 13.71 -14.07 -12.91
N ALA A 229 12.56 -14.73 -12.94
CA ALA A 229 12.44 -16.09 -13.45
C ALA A 229 12.73 -16.23 -14.97
N PHE A 230 12.58 -15.15 -15.75
CA PHE A 230 12.71 -15.19 -17.21
C PHE A 230 13.99 -14.53 -17.72
N ILE A 231 14.61 -13.64 -16.94
CA ILE A 231 15.80 -12.89 -17.37
C ILE A 231 16.98 -13.82 -17.73
N SER A 232 17.14 -14.95 -17.03
CA SER A 232 18.21 -15.91 -17.32
C SER A 232 18.10 -16.52 -18.71
N SER A 233 16.89 -16.64 -19.26
CA SER A 233 16.68 -17.11 -20.63
C SER A 233 17.13 -16.06 -21.64
N ASP A 234 16.82 -14.78 -21.40
CA ASP A 234 17.23 -13.68 -22.26
C ASP A 234 18.75 -13.47 -22.25
N ILE A 235 19.39 -13.59 -21.09
CA ILE A 235 20.85 -13.56 -20.96
C ILE A 235 21.50 -14.68 -21.79
N LYS A 236 20.97 -15.91 -21.71
CA LYS A 236 21.47 -17.05 -22.50
C LYS A 236 21.28 -16.83 -24.00
N ASN A 237 20.14 -16.26 -24.42
CA ASN A 237 19.90 -15.92 -25.81
C ASN A 237 20.89 -14.86 -26.31
N ALA A 238 21.10 -13.78 -25.55
CA ALA A 238 22.08 -12.74 -25.89
C ALA A 238 23.50 -13.30 -26.00
N PHE A 239 23.87 -14.22 -25.10
CA PHE A 239 25.16 -14.92 -25.16
C PHE A 239 25.29 -15.79 -26.43
N ASN A 240 24.25 -16.56 -26.78
CA ASN A 240 24.23 -17.38 -28.00
C ASN A 240 24.25 -16.53 -29.28
N GLU A 241 23.68 -15.31 -29.23
CA GLU A 241 23.75 -14.31 -30.30
C GLU A 241 25.12 -13.60 -30.39
N GLY A 242 26.08 -13.94 -29.53
CA GLY A 242 27.44 -13.38 -29.55
C GLY A 242 27.53 -11.97 -28.95
N THR A 243 26.56 -11.56 -28.12
CA THR A 243 26.62 -10.27 -27.42
C THR A 243 27.79 -10.27 -26.43
N ALA A 244 28.55 -9.16 -26.39
CA ALA A 244 29.68 -9.03 -25.48
C ALA A 244 29.25 -9.10 -24.01
N ARG A 245 30.13 -9.57 -23.14
CA ARG A 245 29.84 -9.77 -21.72
C ARG A 245 29.48 -8.44 -21.04
N GLU A 246 30.21 -7.39 -21.35
CA GLU A 246 30.05 -6.04 -20.82
C GLU A 246 28.67 -5.48 -21.20
N ASP A 247 28.22 -5.71 -22.43
CA ASP A 247 26.91 -5.31 -22.93
C ASP A 247 25.78 -6.06 -22.21
N ILE A 248 25.91 -7.39 -22.03
CA ILE A 248 24.92 -8.20 -21.30
C ILE A 248 24.78 -7.70 -19.85
N VAL A 249 25.89 -7.41 -19.17
CA VAL A 249 25.86 -6.90 -17.79
C VAL A 249 25.23 -5.51 -17.73
N ALA A 250 25.54 -4.63 -18.69
CA ALA A 250 24.88 -3.33 -18.81
C ALA A 250 23.37 -3.47 -19.06
N GLY A 251 22.94 -4.41 -19.91
CA GLY A 251 21.53 -4.73 -20.15
C GLY A 251 20.81 -5.20 -18.89
N LEU A 252 21.48 -6.01 -18.06
CA LEU A 252 20.96 -6.43 -16.76
C LEU A 252 20.77 -5.24 -15.81
N VAL A 253 21.75 -4.33 -15.74
CA VAL A 253 21.66 -3.09 -14.93
C VAL A 253 20.48 -2.22 -15.39
N TYR A 254 20.27 -2.08 -16.70
CA TYR A 254 19.10 -1.39 -17.25
C TYR A 254 17.79 -2.07 -16.83
N SER A 255 17.71 -3.40 -16.90
CA SER A 255 16.50 -4.16 -16.56
C SER A 255 16.03 -3.91 -15.12
N ILE A 256 16.95 -3.78 -14.15
CA ILE A 256 16.58 -3.39 -12.76
C ILE A 256 15.99 -2.00 -12.70
N CYS A 257 16.60 -1.05 -13.40
CA CYS A 257 16.13 0.33 -13.40
C CYS A 257 14.74 0.44 -14.06
N MET A 258 14.50 -0.31 -15.14
CA MET A 258 13.18 -0.43 -15.77
C MET A 258 12.15 -1.09 -14.85
N ASN A 259 12.52 -2.20 -14.20
CA ASN A 259 11.67 -2.85 -13.20
C ASN A 259 11.31 -1.91 -12.04
N TYR A 260 12.28 -1.16 -11.52
CA TYR A 260 12.04 -0.13 -10.50
C TYR A 260 11.09 0.96 -11.02
N ALA A 261 11.36 1.50 -12.22
CA ALA A 261 10.57 2.57 -12.81
C ALA A 261 9.10 2.14 -13.04
N ASN A 262 8.87 0.90 -13.46
CA ASN A 262 7.53 0.39 -13.77
C ASN A 262 6.78 -0.12 -12.53
N ARG A 263 7.46 -0.86 -11.64
CA ARG A 263 6.79 -1.57 -10.52
C ARG A 263 6.79 -0.80 -9.21
N VAL A 264 7.81 0.01 -8.93
CA VAL A 264 7.92 0.79 -7.67
C VAL A 264 7.37 2.19 -7.88
N LYS A 265 8.00 2.94 -8.79
CA LYS A 265 7.55 4.29 -9.13
C LYS A 265 6.19 4.22 -9.84
N GLY A 266 6.08 3.42 -10.90
CA GLY A 266 4.90 3.33 -11.76
C GLY A 266 4.55 4.68 -12.38
N ASN A 267 3.27 5.03 -12.38
CA ASN A 267 2.77 6.29 -12.94
C ASN A 267 3.02 7.54 -12.06
N ARG A 268 3.80 7.41 -10.98
CA ARG A 268 4.15 8.55 -10.11
C ARG A 268 5.08 9.51 -10.84
N PRO A 269 5.09 10.80 -10.49
CA PRO A 269 5.95 11.78 -11.17
C PRO A 269 7.44 11.46 -10.95
N VAL A 270 8.29 12.03 -11.79
CA VAL A 270 9.71 12.23 -11.47
C VAL A 270 9.93 13.73 -11.58
N GLY A 271 10.40 14.35 -10.50
CA GLY A 271 10.63 15.77 -10.47
C GLY A 271 11.92 16.18 -11.18
N LYS A 272 12.45 17.34 -10.82
CA LYS A 272 13.63 17.95 -11.44
C LYS A 272 14.94 17.49 -10.80
N ARG A 273 14.93 17.25 -9.49
CA ARG A 273 16.12 16.92 -8.70
C ARG A 273 15.93 15.57 -8.04
N VAL A 274 16.51 14.55 -8.68
CA VAL A 274 16.45 13.16 -8.20
C VAL A 274 17.63 12.89 -7.28
N PHE A 275 17.34 12.36 -6.10
CA PHE A 275 18.33 11.86 -5.16
C PHE A 275 18.24 10.34 -5.10
N MET A 276 19.32 9.65 -5.42
CA MET A 276 19.34 8.21 -5.54
C MET A 276 20.22 7.57 -4.47
N GLN A 277 19.64 6.62 -3.72
CA GLN A 277 20.22 6.06 -2.49
C GLN A 277 19.90 4.57 -2.32
N GLY A 278 20.36 3.98 -1.22
CA GLY A 278 20.28 2.55 -0.94
C GLY A 278 21.55 1.81 -1.34
N GLY A 279 21.73 0.60 -0.80
CA GLY A 279 22.96 -0.18 -0.98
C GLY A 279 23.28 -0.50 -2.45
N VAL A 280 22.27 -0.60 -3.31
CA VAL A 280 22.49 -0.85 -4.75
C VAL A 280 23.22 0.32 -5.43
N CYS A 281 23.11 1.53 -4.90
CA CYS A 281 23.75 2.71 -5.48
C CYS A 281 25.26 2.80 -5.20
N TYR A 282 25.84 1.86 -4.43
CA TYR A 282 27.29 1.65 -4.44
C TYR A 282 27.78 1.15 -5.82
N ASN A 283 26.91 0.45 -6.56
CA ASN A 283 27.15 0.13 -7.96
C ASN A 283 26.87 1.38 -8.83
N ARG A 284 27.93 2.04 -9.28
CA ARG A 284 27.85 3.28 -10.07
C ARG A 284 27.13 3.13 -11.41
N ALA A 285 27.04 1.91 -11.96
CA ALA A 285 26.31 1.65 -13.20
C ALA A 285 24.79 1.86 -13.04
N VAL A 286 24.26 1.62 -11.84
CA VAL A 286 22.81 1.71 -11.59
C VAL A 286 22.30 3.16 -11.65
N PRO A 287 22.91 4.16 -10.97
CA PRO A 287 22.54 5.56 -11.16
C PRO A 287 22.69 6.05 -12.60
N LEU A 288 23.70 5.59 -13.35
CA LEU A 288 23.89 5.94 -14.75
C LEU A 288 22.72 5.43 -15.61
N ALA A 289 22.36 4.15 -15.47
CA ALA A 289 21.21 3.58 -16.16
C ALA A 289 19.91 4.30 -15.83
N MET A 290 19.69 4.63 -14.55
CA MET A 290 18.49 5.36 -14.12
C MET A 290 18.45 6.78 -14.68
N ALA A 291 19.59 7.47 -14.77
CA ALA A 291 19.68 8.79 -15.39
C ALA A 291 19.34 8.74 -16.88
N THR A 292 19.83 7.73 -17.61
CA THR A 292 19.47 7.49 -19.01
C THR A 292 17.97 7.27 -19.18
N LEU A 293 17.37 6.39 -18.36
CA LEU A 293 15.95 6.05 -18.49
C LEU A 293 15.00 7.19 -18.10
N THR A 294 15.43 8.07 -17.19
CA THR A 294 14.58 9.16 -16.70
C THR A 294 14.82 10.49 -17.42
N GLY A 295 15.97 10.64 -18.08
CA GLY A 295 16.38 11.92 -18.68
C GLY A 295 16.59 13.02 -17.62
N LYS A 296 16.84 12.66 -16.35
CA LYS A 296 16.95 13.61 -15.23
C LYS A 296 18.33 13.60 -14.58
N PRO A 297 18.81 14.76 -14.08
CA PRO A 297 19.98 14.79 -13.21
C PRO A 297 19.76 13.99 -11.94
N ILE A 298 20.73 13.16 -11.56
CA ILE A 298 20.71 12.33 -10.35
C ILE A 298 21.85 12.73 -9.43
N ILE A 299 21.55 12.89 -8.15
CA ILE A 299 22.54 13.07 -7.09
C ILE A 299 22.65 11.75 -6.33
N VAL A 300 23.88 11.24 -6.19
CA VAL A 300 24.20 10.08 -5.35
C VAL A 300 25.01 10.59 -4.16
N PRO A 301 24.57 10.35 -2.91
CA PRO A 301 25.31 10.80 -1.73
C PRO A 301 26.59 9.98 -1.53
N PRO A 302 27.49 10.43 -0.63
CA PRO A 302 28.76 9.75 -0.37
C PRO A 302 28.60 8.29 0.06
N ASP A 303 27.65 8.04 0.97
CA ASP A 303 27.33 6.72 1.48
C ASP A 303 25.84 6.43 1.28
N PRO A 304 25.42 6.00 0.07
CA PRO A 304 24.01 5.81 -0.25
C PRO A 304 23.33 4.74 0.60
N GLY A 305 24.08 3.76 1.12
CA GLY A 305 23.56 2.74 2.04
C GLY A 305 23.30 3.23 3.47
N LEU A 306 23.80 4.41 3.87
CA LEU A 306 23.75 4.91 5.25
C LEU A 306 22.74 6.04 5.48
N ILE A 307 22.03 6.49 4.43
CA ILE A 307 21.18 7.69 4.50
C ILE A 307 20.07 7.58 5.54
N GLY A 308 19.45 6.42 5.70
CA GLY A 308 18.42 6.22 6.74
C GLY A 308 18.97 6.43 8.15
N ALA A 309 20.15 5.86 8.45
CA ALA A 309 20.82 6.02 9.74
C ALA A 309 21.33 7.45 9.97
N PHE A 310 21.84 8.10 8.92
CA PHE A 310 22.27 9.50 8.99
C PHE A 310 21.09 10.45 9.21
N GLY A 311 20.03 10.29 8.42
CA GLY A 311 18.83 11.12 8.47
C GLY A 311 18.06 10.98 9.79
N VAL A 312 18.02 9.79 10.40
CA VAL A 312 17.43 9.65 11.74
C VAL A 312 18.26 10.39 12.81
N ALA A 313 19.59 10.38 12.72
CA ALA A 313 20.43 11.15 13.65
C ALA A 313 20.19 12.67 13.51
N LEU A 314 20.04 13.17 12.28
CA LEU A 314 19.67 14.56 12.00
C LEU A 314 18.29 14.92 12.58
N GLU A 315 17.31 14.03 12.43
CA GLU A 315 15.97 14.26 12.96
C GLU A 315 15.95 14.28 14.50
N ILE A 316 16.72 13.41 15.17
CA ILE A 316 16.88 13.49 16.63
C ILE A 316 17.55 14.79 17.04
N LYS A 317 18.61 15.23 16.35
CA LYS A 317 19.25 16.54 16.60
C LYS A 317 18.23 17.67 16.52
N ARG A 318 17.41 17.69 15.46
CA ARG A 318 16.34 18.67 15.25
C ARG A 318 15.32 18.64 16.40
N ARG A 319 14.82 17.46 16.77
CA ARG A 319 13.83 17.30 17.86
C ARG A 319 14.36 17.74 19.22
N LEU A 320 15.63 17.47 19.52
CA LEU A 320 16.29 17.96 20.72
C LEU A 320 16.40 19.49 20.70
N SER A 321 16.83 20.09 19.59
CA SER A 321 16.94 21.56 19.47
C SER A 321 15.58 22.28 19.61
N LEU A 322 14.50 21.65 19.15
CA LEU A 322 13.14 22.17 19.24
C LEU A 322 12.45 21.81 20.57
N LYS A 323 13.14 21.13 21.50
CA LYS A 323 12.59 20.64 22.77
C LYS A 323 11.37 19.71 22.62
N LEU A 324 11.22 19.08 21.45
CA LEU A 324 10.22 18.05 21.17
C LEU A 324 10.62 16.68 21.75
N MET A 325 11.90 16.53 22.10
CA MET A 325 12.45 15.36 22.76
C MET A 325 13.37 15.81 23.91
N LYS A 326 13.40 15.02 24.99
CA LYS A 326 14.34 15.26 26.10
C LYS A 326 15.67 14.59 25.83
N GLU A 327 16.74 15.30 26.12
CA GLU A 327 18.09 14.75 26.12
C GLU A 327 18.22 13.58 27.10
N ARG A 328 18.95 12.54 26.70
CA ARG A 328 19.28 11.38 27.55
C ARG A 328 20.71 10.95 27.28
N SER A 329 21.43 10.52 28.32
CA SER A 329 22.78 9.99 28.17
C SER A 329 22.73 8.50 27.82
N PHE A 330 23.49 8.11 26.79
CA PHE A 330 23.65 6.73 26.34
C PHE A 330 25.12 6.31 26.36
N SER A 331 25.37 5.02 26.59
CA SER A 331 26.71 4.41 26.53
C SER A 331 26.72 3.28 25.52
N LEU A 332 27.68 3.30 24.59
CA LEU A 332 27.85 2.22 23.60
C LEU A 332 28.07 0.86 24.27
N LYS A 333 28.83 0.80 25.37
CA LYS A 333 29.03 -0.45 26.15
C LYS A 333 27.71 -0.99 26.69
N ARG A 334 26.91 -0.14 27.36
CA ARG A 334 25.62 -0.55 27.90
C ARG A 334 24.65 -1.00 26.79
N LEU A 335 24.61 -0.27 25.67
CA LEU A 335 23.77 -0.63 24.52
C LEU A 335 24.19 -1.98 23.91
N ARG A 336 25.49 -2.19 23.70
CA ARG A 336 26.06 -3.48 23.24
C ARG A 336 25.73 -4.65 24.17
N ASP A 337 25.89 -4.44 25.47
CA ASP A 337 25.80 -5.52 26.47
C ASP A 337 24.37 -5.79 26.95
N ARG A 338 23.42 -4.86 26.71
CA ARG A 338 22.02 -5.02 27.08
C ARG A 338 21.41 -6.21 26.35
N LYS A 339 21.00 -7.21 27.13
CA LYS A 339 20.30 -8.42 26.66
C LYS A 339 18.79 -8.22 26.67
N ILE A 340 18.13 -8.97 25.81
CA ILE A 340 16.67 -9.11 25.78
C ILE A 340 16.34 -10.58 26.01
N GLU A 341 15.36 -10.84 26.87
CA GLU A 341 14.79 -12.17 27.08
C GLU A 341 13.35 -12.21 26.58
N TYR A 342 12.99 -13.27 25.86
CA TYR A 342 11.63 -13.52 25.39
C TYR A 342 10.93 -14.44 26.39
N GLY A 343 9.88 -13.92 27.03
CA GLY A 343 8.96 -14.69 27.87
C GLY A 343 7.83 -15.32 27.05
N PRO A 344 6.95 -16.10 27.70
CA PRO A 344 5.80 -16.71 27.02
C PRO A 344 4.88 -15.63 26.44
N THR A 345 4.44 -15.85 25.20
CA THR A 345 3.49 -14.97 24.52
C THR A 345 2.11 -15.08 25.17
N PHE A 346 1.25 -14.09 24.92
CA PHE A 346 -0.15 -14.14 25.34
C PHE A 346 -1.08 -13.60 24.26
N VAL A 347 -2.32 -14.07 24.26
CA VAL A 347 -3.34 -13.63 23.32
C VAL A 347 -4.00 -12.35 23.83
N CYS A 348 -4.00 -11.31 22.99
CA CYS A 348 -4.66 -10.04 23.28
C CYS A 348 -6.17 -10.25 23.50
N ASN A 349 -6.70 -9.69 24.59
CA ASN A 349 -8.12 -9.79 24.93
C ASN A 349 -9.02 -8.79 24.19
N GLY A 350 -8.44 -7.93 23.35
CA GLY A 350 -9.15 -6.80 22.73
C GLY A 350 -9.36 -5.63 23.71
N GLY A 351 -9.75 -4.47 23.19
CA GLY A 351 -10.17 -3.33 24.00
C GLY A 351 -11.67 -3.28 24.28
N LYS A 352 -12.15 -2.10 24.68
CA LYS A 352 -13.58 -1.88 24.99
C LYS A 352 -14.47 -2.04 23.75
N GLU A 353 -13.88 -1.84 22.58
CA GLU A 353 -14.48 -2.04 21.26
C GLU A 353 -14.75 -3.52 20.93
N LYS A 354 -14.39 -4.46 21.81
CA LYS A 354 -14.56 -5.91 21.62
C LYS A 354 -13.85 -6.46 20.38
N CYS A 355 -12.65 -5.94 20.09
CA CYS A 355 -11.79 -6.45 19.01
C CYS A 355 -11.55 -7.97 19.15
N ASP A 356 -11.78 -8.69 18.05
CA ASP A 356 -11.78 -10.15 17.95
C ASP A 356 -10.54 -10.70 17.23
N ARG A 357 -9.60 -9.87 16.78
CA ARG A 357 -8.37 -10.29 16.07
C ARG A 357 -7.44 -11.22 16.87
N LYS A 358 -7.62 -11.30 18.20
CA LYS A 358 -6.83 -12.16 19.11
C LYS A 358 -5.32 -12.19 18.82
N CYS A 359 -4.72 -11.01 18.59
CA CYS A 359 -3.30 -10.93 18.25
C CYS A 359 -2.42 -11.60 19.32
N GLU A 360 -1.43 -12.37 18.90
CA GLU A 360 -0.39 -12.87 19.78
C GLU A 360 0.59 -11.74 20.13
N ILE A 361 0.87 -11.57 21.43
CA ILE A 361 1.71 -10.49 21.96
C ILE A 361 2.91 -11.10 22.67
N ALA A 362 4.11 -10.64 22.28
CA ALA A 362 5.36 -11.06 22.90
C ALA A 362 5.56 -10.37 24.26
N ARG A 363 6.11 -11.11 25.23
CA ARG A 363 6.56 -10.55 26.51
C ARG A 363 8.07 -10.42 26.50
N ILE A 364 8.54 -9.19 26.43
CA ILE A 364 9.96 -8.90 26.29
C ILE A 364 10.50 -8.40 27.63
N ARG A 365 11.48 -9.09 28.22
CA ARG A 365 12.12 -8.68 29.46
C ARG A 365 13.46 -8.01 29.19
N ILE A 366 13.62 -6.79 29.72
CA ILE A 366 14.83 -5.97 29.59
C ILE A 366 15.13 -5.37 30.96
N GLU A 367 16.35 -5.57 31.46
CA GLU A 367 16.81 -5.04 32.76
C GLU A 367 15.79 -5.31 33.91
N GLY A 368 15.21 -6.52 33.93
CA GLY A 368 14.25 -6.97 34.96
C GLY A 368 12.80 -6.51 34.77
N ARG A 369 12.49 -5.65 33.79
CA ARG A 369 11.13 -5.18 33.49
C ARG A 369 10.54 -5.91 32.29
N ILE A 370 9.24 -6.17 32.31
CA ILE A 370 8.50 -6.84 31.23
C ILE A 370 7.74 -5.81 30.40
N TYR A 371 7.89 -5.92 29.08
CA TYR A 371 7.26 -5.06 28.09
C TYR A 371 6.43 -5.92 27.12
N PRO A 372 5.12 -5.64 26.95
CA PRO A 372 4.36 -6.24 25.87
C PRO A 372 4.81 -5.65 24.52
N PHE A 373 5.01 -6.49 23.52
CA PHE A 373 5.49 -6.09 22.20
C PHE A 373 4.71 -6.79 21.07
N GLY A 374 4.42 -6.05 20.00
CA GLY A 374 3.67 -6.52 18.85
C GLY A 374 2.17 -6.23 18.92
N GLY A 375 1.41 -6.99 18.14
CA GLY A 375 -0.02 -6.77 17.91
C GLY A 375 -0.30 -5.84 16.72
N ALA A 376 -1.50 -5.98 16.15
CA ALA A 376 -1.90 -5.26 14.94
C ALA A 376 -2.33 -3.79 15.15
N CYS A 377 -2.33 -3.28 16.38
CA CYS A 377 -2.74 -1.90 16.68
C CYS A 377 -1.87 -1.30 17.79
N ASN A 378 -2.01 0.01 18.03
CA ASN A 378 -1.15 0.72 18.98
C ASN A 378 -1.49 0.54 20.47
N ARG A 379 -2.40 -0.38 20.82
CA ARG A 379 -2.85 -0.59 22.20
C ARG A 379 -1.70 -0.78 23.19
N TRP A 380 -0.76 -1.69 22.90
CA TRP A 380 0.34 -2.01 23.82
C TRP A 380 1.43 -0.94 23.84
N TYR A 381 1.63 -0.26 22.71
CA TYR A 381 2.51 0.90 22.62
C TYR A 381 1.96 2.09 23.44
N ASN A 382 0.66 2.38 23.33
CA ASN A 382 -0.03 3.41 24.09
C ASN A 382 0.04 3.15 25.59
N LEU A 383 -0.10 1.90 26.02
CA LEU A 383 0.03 1.52 27.43
C LEU A 383 1.43 1.86 27.96
N ARG A 384 2.48 1.62 27.16
CA ARG A 384 3.87 1.97 27.50
C ARG A 384 4.05 3.48 27.65
N SER A 385 3.44 4.25 26.76
CA SER A 385 3.51 5.72 26.75
C SER A 385 2.45 6.40 27.63
N SER A 386 1.66 5.63 28.39
CA SER A 386 0.55 6.13 29.23
C SER A 386 -0.51 6.95 28.46
N ILE A 387 -0.69 6.67 27.17
CA ILE A 387 -1.68 7.34 26.30
C ILE A 387 -3.02 6.61 26.44
N LYS A 388 -4.09 7.33 26.82
CA LYS A 388 -5.45 6.79 26.87
C LYS A 388 -6.22 7.22 25.63
N VAL A 389 -6.67 6.26 24.84
CA VAL A 389 -7.41 6.50 23.59
C VAL A 389 -8.75 5.77 23.64
N ASN A 390 -9.82 6.46 23.26
CA ASN A 390 -11.14 5.85 23.07
C ASN A 390 -11.37 5.59 21.57
N ALA A 391 -10.88 4.44 21.09
CA ALA A 391 -10.97 4.09 19.67
C ALA A 391 -12.42 4.01 19.16
N GLU A 392 -13.36 3.55 19.99
CA GLU A 392 -14.78 3.42 19.60
C GLU A 392 -15.44 4.77 19.28
N ARG A 393 -15.08 5.83 20.02
CA ARG A 393 -15.57 7.19 19.70
C ARG A 393 -14.93 7.73 18.42
N LEU A 394 -13.67 7.39 18.19
CA LEU A 394 -12.88 7.92 17.08
C LEU A 394 -13.13 7.19 15.76
N ASN A 395 -13.59 5.94 15.79
CA ASN A 395 -13.77 5.10 14.62
C ASN A 395 -15.24 5.06 14.16
N LEU A 396 -15.62 5.95 13.25
CA LEU A 396 -16.96 5.94 12.66
C LEU A 396 -17.17 4.82 11.62
N VAL A 397 -16.12 4.11 11.18
CA VAL A 397 -16.26 2.93 10.32
C VAL A 397 -16.91 1.78 11.10
N ASP A 398 -16.47 1.54 12.34
CA ASP A 398 -17.12 0.56 13.21
C ASP A 398 -18.59 0.95 13.48
N HIS A 399 -18.86 2.26 13.60
CA HIS A 399 -20.24 2.75 13.73
C HIS A 399 -21.07 2.50 12.47
N TYR A 400 -20.50 2.67 11.27
CA TYR A 400 -21.15 2.33 10.00
C TYR A 400 -21.56 0.85 9.99
N GLU A 401 -20.60 -0.05 10.22
CA GLU A 401 -20.84 -1.50 10.16
C GLU A 401 -21.91 -1.94 11.17
N ARG A 402 -21.80 -1.48 12.43
CA ARG A 402 -22.80 -1.78 13.47
C ARG A 402 -24.18 -1.24 13.12
N THR A 403 -24.27 -0.04 12.53
CA THR A 403 -25.56 0.56 12.18
C THR A 403 -26.21 -0.18 11.02
N VAL A 404 -25.43 -0.48 9.98
CA VAL A 404 -25.88 -1.21 8.79
C VAL A 404 -26.36 -2.61 9.15
N PHE A 405 -25.56 -3.38 9.88
CA PHE A 405 -25.87 -4.76 10.24
C PHE A 405 -26.64 -4.89 11.56
N SER A 406 -27.11 -3.78 12.15
CA SER A 406 -27.95 -3.85 13.33
C SER A 406 -29.26 -4.55 12.99
N ILE A 407 -29.53 -5.63 13.70
CA ILE A 407 -30.84 -6.29 13.67
C ILE A 407 -31.56 -5.80 14.93
N ALA A 408 -32.40 -4.78 14.78
CA ALA A 408 -33.34 -4.41 15.84
C ALA A 408 -34.25 -5.61 16.19
N GLU A 409 -34.96 -5.55 17.32
CA GLU A 409 -35.86 -6.61 17.79
C GLU A 409 -36.74 -7.19 16.65
N PRO A 410 -36.95 -8.52 16.64
CA PRO A 410 -37.58 -9.20 15.53
C PRO A 410 -39.05 -8.75 15.34
N ASP A 411 -39.38 -8.26 14.14
CA ASP A 411 -40.76 -8.02 13.67
C ASP A 411 -41.31 -9.28 12.95
N TYR A 412 -40.88 -10.47 13.41
CA TYR A 412 -41.22 -11.78 12.84
C TYR A 412 -41.49 -12.81 13.94
N ARG A 413 -42.25 -13.87 13.63
CA ARG A 413 -42.51 -14.98 14.55
C ARG A 413 -41.35 -15.98 14.50
N GLU A 414 -41.12 -16.74 15.58
CA GLU A 414 -40.03 -17.74 15.60
C GLU A 414 -40.20 -18.84 14.55
N ASP A 415 -41.44 -19.16 14.16
CA ASP A 415 -41.81 -20.14 13.14
C ASP A 415 -41.84 -19.56 11.70
N SER A 416 -41.48 -18.28 11.52
CA SER A 416 -41.40 -17.66 10.19
C SER A 416 -40.35 -18.35 9.31
N LYS A 417 -40.71 -18.57 8.03
CA LYS A 417 -39.76 -19.01 7.00
C LYS A 417 -38.57 -18.05 6.93
N THR A 418 -37.40 -18.62 6.65
CA THR A 418 -36.14 -17.89 6.60
C THR A 418 -35.79 -17.44 5.19
N VAL A 419 -35.14 -16.28 5.10
CA VAL A 419 -34.50 -15.82 3.86
C VAL A 419 -33.03 -15.53 4.15
N GLY A 420 -32.16 -16.27 3.46
CA GLY A 420 -30.73 -16.12 3.52
C GLY A 420 -30.26 -14.93 2.68
N ILE A 421 -29.50 -14.03 3.27
CA ILE A 421 -28.90 -12.87 2.61
C ILE A 421 -27.39 -12.95 2.79
N ASN A 422 -26.64 -13.00 1.69
CA ASN A 422 -25.17 -13.06 1.74
C ASN A 422 -24.57 -11.71 2.20
N ARG A 423 -23.46 -11.73 2.95
CA ARG A 423 -22.74 -10.50 3.35
C ARG A 423 -21.71 -10.12 2.28
N SER A 424 -22.18 -9.53 1.19
CA SER A 424 -21.37 -9.27 0.01
C SER A 424 -21.67 -7.94 -0.68
N PHE A 425 -20.68 -7.38 -1.40
CA PHE A 425 -20.81 -6.20 -2.26
C PHE A 425 -21.84 -5.15 -1.80
N LEU A 426 -22.76 -4.76 -2.68
CA LEU A 426 -23.77 -3.74 -2.37
C LEU A 426 -24.87 -4.25 -1.44
N VAL A 427 -24.98 -5.56 -1.21
CA VAL A 427 -25.84 -6.09 -0.14
C VAL A 427 -25.43 -5.51 1.21
N ASN A 428 -24.13 -5.36 1.45
CA ASN A 428 -23.62 -4.69 2.65
C ASN A 428 -24.10 -3.23 2.77
N SER A 429 -24.31 -2.51 1.67
CA SER A 429 -24.77 -1.10 1.74
C SER A 429 -26.29 -0.96 1.91
N TYR A 430 -27.04 -1.94 1.41
CA TYR A 430 -28.51 -1.93 1.35
C TYR A 430 -29.17 -2.94 2.30
N PHE A 431 -28.39 -3.54 3.21
CA PHE A 431 -28.91 -4.52 4.16
C PHE A 431 -30.10 -4.02 5.00
N PRO A 432 -30.14 -2.76 5.52
CA PRO A 432 -31.31 -2.25 6.22
C PRO A 432 -32.59 -2.32 5.39
N LEU A 433 -32.52 -1.97 4.10
CA LEU A 433 -33.65 -2.08 3.16
C LEU A 433 -34.11 -3.53 3.04
N TYR A 434 -33.21 -4.48 2.75
CA TYR A 434 -33.60 -5.87 2.55
C TYR A 434 -34.13 -6.51 3.82
N ARG A 435 -33.44 -6.29 4.93
CA ARG A 435 -33.83 -6.78 6.24
C ARG A 435 -35.23 -6.31 6.60
N ARG A 436 -35.50 -5.01 6.43
CA ARG A 436 -36.83 -4.45 6.71
C ARG A 436 -37.88 -4.98 5.76
N PHE A 437 -37.62 -5.01 4.45
CA PHE A 437 -38.58 -5.51 3.47
C PHE A 437 -39.03 -6.94 3.80
N PHE A 438 -38.08 -7.87 3.97
CA PHE A 438 -38.37 -9.27 4.26
C PHE A 438 -39.06 -9.48 5.60
N SER A 439 -38.63 -8.75 6.65
CA SER A 439 -39.31 -8.80 7.94
C SER A 439 -40.77 -8.37 7.82
N ARG A 440 -41.06 -7.30 7.06
CA ARG A 440 -42.42 -6.77 6.86
C ARG A 440 -43.33 -7.64 6.01
N ILE A 441 -42.77 -8.53 5.19
CA ILE A 441 -43.53 -9.56 4.47
C ILE A 441 -43.54 -10.91 5.21
N GLY A 442 -43.07 -10.96 6.46
CA GLY A 442 -43.22 -12.10 7.37
C GLY A 442 -42.07 -13.11 7.39
N PHE A 443 -40.91 -12.77 6.82
CA PHE A 443 -39.75 -13.65 6.77
C PHE A 443 -38.71 -13.30 7.84
N ARG A 444 -38.07 -14.34 8.38
CA ARG A 444 -36.90 -14.20 9.26
C ARG A 444 -35.64 -14.08 8.42
N VAL A 445 -34.87 -13.01 8.62
CA VAL A 445 -33.65 -12.76 7.86
C VAL A 445 -32.48 -13.49 8.50
N LEU A 446 -31.76 -14.26 7.70
CA LEU A 446 -30.60 -15.04 8.11
C LEU A 446 -29.36 -14.56 7.35
N ILE A 447 -28.29 -14.26 8.08
CA ILE A 447 -27.02 -13.79 7.52
C ILE A 447 -25.87 -14.71 7.90
N PRO A 448 -24.84 -14.84 7.05
CA PRO A 448 -23.62 -15.52 7.42
C PRO A 448 -22.82 -14.70 8.44
N ASN A 449 -22.06 -15.38 9.29
CA ASN A 449 -21.21 -14.76 10.32
C ASN A 449 -19.83 -15.41 10.44
N ILE A 450 -19.55 -16.46 9.67
CA ILE A 450 -18.24 -17.11 9.62
C ILE A 450 -17.71 -16.99 8.21
N LEU A 451 -16.52 -16.40 8.05
CA LEU A 451 -15.81 -16.40 6.78
C LEU A 451 -15.11 -17.74 6.61
N ASN A 452 -15.70 -18.63 5.80
CA ASN A 452 -15.21 -20.01 5.67
C ASN A 452 -14.21 -20.16 4.51
N GLN A 453 -13.02 -20.71 4.80
CA GLN A 453 -11.97 -20.95 3.80
C GLN A 453 -12.41 -21.95 2.73
N GLU A 454 -13.18 -22.99 3.06
CA GLU A 454 -13.69 -23.96 2.07
C GLU A 454 -14.56 -23.26 1.02
N GLY A 455 -15.36 -22.28 1.46
CA GLY A 455 -16.14 -21.44 0.55
C GLY A 455 -15.23 -20.63 -0.38
N ILE A 456 -14.21 -19.98 0.17
CA ILE A 456 -13.22 -19.20 -0.61
C ILE A 456 -12.53 -20.09 -1.66
N ASP A 457 -12.13 -21.30 -1.29
CA ASP A 457 -11.37 -22.21 -2.15
C ASP A 457 -12.19 -22.75 -3.34
N ARG A 458 -13.53 -22.67 -3.28
CA ARG A 458 -14.42 -22.98 -4.41
C ARG A 458 -14.36 -21.94 -5.53
N LYS A 459 -13.68 -20.80 -5.34
CA LYS A 459 -13.49 -19.80 -6.40
C LYS A 459 -12.76 -20.44 -7.59
N SER A 460 -13.38 -20.43 -8.76
CA SER A 460 -12.80 -21.03 -9.99
C SER A 460 -12.05 -20.01 -10.85
N ALA A 461 -11.77 -18.82 -10.31
CA ALA A 461 -11.08 -17.73 -10.98
C ALA A 461 -10.36 -16.82 -9.96
N PRO A 462 -9.29 -16.10 -10.38
CA PRO A 462 -8.69 -15.07 -9.55
C PRO A 462 -9.63 -13.87 -9.47
N PHE A 463 -10.20 -13.63 -8.29
CA PHE A 463 -11.09 -12.50 -8.04
C PHE A 463 -10.45 -11.48 -7.09
N CYS A 464 -11.05 -10.28 -7.01
CA CYS A 464 -10.73 -9.33 -5.95
C CYS A 464 -11.18 -9.86 -4.57
N TYR A 465 -10.52 -9.42 -3.51
CA TYR A 465 -10.77 -9.91 -2.15
C TYR A 465 -12.24 -9.88 -1.69
N PRO A 466 -13.06 -8.86 -1.99
CA PRO A 466 -14.49 -8.87 -1.64
C PRO A 466 -15.29 -10.00 -2.29
N ALA A 467 -14.89 -10.46 -3.48
CA ALA A 467 -15.52 -11.62 -4.11
C ALA A 467 -15.13 -12.91 -3.39
N GLU A 468 -13.88 -13.03 -2.91
CA GLU A 468 -13.44 -14.15 -2.08
C GLU A 468 -14.26 -14.20 -0.79
N ILE A 469 -14.40 -13.05 -0.12
CA ILE A 469 -15.27 -12.90 1.06
C ILE A 469 -16.70 -13.34 0.76
N ALA A 470 -17.25 -12.94 -0.39
CA ALA A 470 -18.59 -13.34 -0.81
C ALA A 470 -18.74 -14.87 -0.94
N HIS A 471 -17.72 -15.59 -1.44
CA HIS A 471 -17.76 -17.05 -1.52
C HIS A 471 -17.69 -17.70 -0.13
N GLY A 472 -16.78 -17.24 0.73
CA GLY A 472 -16.64 -17.77 2.09
C GLY A 472 -17.90 -17.59 2.92
N TYR A 473 -18.55 -16.43 2.81
CA TYR A 473 -19.83 -16.17 3.46
C TYR A 473 -21.01 -16.91 2.83
N PHE A 474 -20.98 -17.12 1.52
CA PHE A 474 -22.03 -17.90 0.87
C PHE A 474 -22.04 -19.35 1.31
N PHE A 475 -20.87 -19.95 1.54
CA PHE A 475 -20.75 -21.29 2.10
C PHE A 475 -21.37 -21.39 3.51
N ASP A 476 -21.00 -20.48 4.43
CA ASP A 476 -21.61 -20.43 5.78
C ASP A 476 -23.13 -20.23 5.71
N LEU A 477 -23.60 -19.40 4.78
CA LEU A 477 -25.03 -19.18 4.57
C LEU A 477 -25.75 -20.46 4.14
N LEU A 478 -25.17 -21.25 3.23
CA LEU A 478 -25.75 -22.52 2.79
C LEU A 478 -25.73 -23.59 3.89
N GLN A 479 -24.70 -23.60 4.75
CA GLN A 479 -24.64 -24.50 5.91
C GLN A 479 -25.78 -24.24 6.91
N LYS A 480 -26.28 -23.01 6.98
CA LYS A 480 -27.43 -22.63 7.80
C LYS A 480 -28.79 -23.04 7.22
N LYS A 481 -28.82 -23.61 6.00
CA LYS A 481 -30.01 -24.17 5.33
C LYS A 481 -31.23 -23.23 5.34
N PRO A 482 -31.14 -22.02 4.76
CA PRO A 482 -32.28 -21.11 4.70
C PRO A 482 -33.39 -21.67 3.80
N ASP A 483 -34.65 -21.29 4.06
CA ASP A 483 -35.80 -21.72 3.24
C ASP A 483 -35.81 -21.06 1.86
N TYR A 484 -35.34 -19.82 1.79
CA TYR A 484 -35.17 -19.02 0.57
C TYR A 484 -33.80 -18.38 0.55
N LEU A 485 -33.29 -18.13 -0.64
CA LEU A 485 -32.02 -17.44 -0.84
C LEU A 485 -32.25 -16.14 -1.61
N PHE A 486 -31.75 -15.02 -1.10
CA PHE A 486 -31.81 -13.74 -1.78
C PHE A 486 -30.46 -13.40 -2.42
N LEU A 487 -30.39 -13.48 -3.74
CA LEU A 487 -29.20 -13.21 -4.56
C LEU A 487 -29.52 -12.14 -5.62
N PRO A 488 -29.63 -10.86 -5.22
CA PRO A 488 -29.95 -9.78 -6.13
C PRO A 488 -28.81 -9.48 -7.13
N GLN A 489 -29.18 -9.06 -8.33
CA GLN A 489 -28.25 -8.47 -9.31
C GLN A 489 -28.33 -6.94 -9.22
N PHE A 490 -27.21 -6.26 -9.01
CA PHE A 490 -27.18 -4.80 -8.83
C PHE A 490 -26.64 -4.08 -10.05
N LYS A 491 -27.51 -3.47 -10.86
CA LYS A 491 -27.10 -2.76 -12.08
C LYS A 491 -26.33 -1.48 -11.80
N GLY A 492 -26.81 -0.68 -10.84
CA GLY A 492 -26.31 0.66 -10.60
C GLY A 492 -26.94 1.29 -9.37
N ASP A 493 -26.42 2.46 -9.00
CA ASP A 493 -26.81 3.18 -7.79
C ASP A 493 -27.10 4.66 -8.07
N TYR A 494 -27.97 5.27 -7.28
CA TYR A 494 -28.32 6.67 -7.42
C TYR A 494 -27.20 7.56 -6.89
N VAL A 495 -26.79 8.52 -7.72
CA VAL A 495 -25.87 9.58 -7.30
C VAL A 495 -26.58 10.91 -7.52
N GLU A 496 -26.88 11.60 -6.43
CA GLU A 496 -27.52 12.90 -6.45
C GLU A 496 -26.69 13.90 -7.28
N ASN A 497 -27.31 14.54 -8.27
CA ASN A 497 -26.62 15.41 -9.24
C ASN A 497 -25.46 14.74 -10.02
N GLY A 498 -25.48 13.41 -10.14
CA GLY A 498 -24.51 12.64 -10.92
C GLY A 498 -24.82 12.59 -12.43
N PRO A 499 -23.88 12.10 -13.26
CA PRO A 499 -24.13 11.78 -14.66
C PRO A 499 -25.30 10.81 -14.85
N GLU A 500 -25.97 10.89 -16.00
CA GLU A 500 -27.11 10.03 -16.35
C GLU A 500 -26.78 8.53 -16.25
N LYS A 501 -25.55 8.14 -16.58
CA LYS A 501 -25.08 6.76 -16.46
C LYS A 501 -24.40 6.53 -15.11
N SER A 502 -24.98 5.63 -14.32
CA SER A 502 -24.43 5.18 -13.04
C SER A 502 -24.57 3.66 -12.92
N VAL A 503 -23.46 2.93 -13.02
CA VAL A 503 -23.44 1.46 -13.02
C VAL A 503 -22.47 0.89 -11.98
N SER A 504 -22.78 -0.32 -11.54
CA SER A 504 -21.99 -1.12 -10.59
C SER A 504 -20.93 -1.94 -11.32
N CYS A 505 -20.02 -2.56 -10.55
CA CYS A 505 -19.00 -3.42 -11.13
C CYS A 505 -19.53 -4.71 -11.75
N PRO A 506 -18.98 -5.19 -12.88
CA PRO A 506 -19.33 -6.49 -13.45
C PRO A 506 -19.20 -7.64 -12.45
N LEU A 507 -18.20 -7.64 -11.57
CA LEU A 507 -18.07 -8.66 -10.50
C LEU A 507 -19.17 -8.55 -9.43
N SER A 508 -19.67 -7.35 -9.16
CA SER A 508 -20.81 -7.19 -8.24
C SER A 508 -22.15 -7.52 -8.93
N GLN A 509 -22.28 -7.20 -10.22
CA GLN A 509 -23.46 -7.54 -11.03
C GLN A 509 -23.56 -9.05 -11.24
N GLY A 510 -22.43 -9.70 -11.47
CA GLY A 510 -22.32 -11.12 -11.80
C GLY A 510 -22.40 -12.06 -10.60
N GLU A 511 -22.53 -11.53 -9.38
CA GLU A 511 -22.46 -12.31 -8.15
C GLU A 511 -23.36 -13.55 -8.11
N PRO A 512 -24.66 -13.46 -8.44
CA PRO A 512 -25.53 -14.63 -8.42
C PRO A 512 -25.04 -15.74 -9.35
N PHE A 513 -24.45 -15.39 -10.50
CA PHE A 513 -24.05 -16.36 -11.51
C PHE A 513 -22.78 -17.12 -11.14
N TYR A 514 -21.73 -16.44 -10.67
CA TYR A 514 -20.51 -17.16 -10.30
C TYR A 514 -20.66 -17.91 -8.97
N LEU A 515 -21.47 -17.41 -8.02
CA LEU A 515 -21.82 -18.19 -6.82
C LEU A 515 -22.64 -19.43 -7.19
N ALA A 516 -23.64 -19.30 -8.07
CA ALA A 516 -24.40 -20.45 -8.55
C ALA A 516 -23.52 -21.49 -9.26
N SER A 517 -22.48 -21.04 -9.99
CA SER A 517 -21.51 -21.92 -10.64
C SER A 517 -20.59 -22.62 -9.62
N ALA A 518 -20.07 -21.89 -8.64
CA ALA A 518 -19.14 -22.39 -7.63
C ALA A 518 -19.78 -23.36 -6.62
N PHE A 519 -21.10 -23.29 -6.44
CA PHE A 519 -21.85 -24.08 -5.46
C PHE A 519 -22.90 -25.00 -6.10
N LYS A 520 -22.80 -25.26 -7.41
CA LYS A 520 -23.76 -26.08 -8.17
C LYS A 520 -23.90 -27.53 -7.66
N ASP A 521 -22.90 -28.01 -6.93
CA ASP A 521 -22.77 -29.35 -6.34
C ASP A 521 -23.11 -29.37 -4.83
N HIS A 522 -23.37 -28.22 -4.21
CA HIS A 522 -23.69 -28.13 -2.80
C HIS A 522 -25.15 -28.53 -2.54
N GLU A 523 -25.38 -29.51 -1.66
CA GLU A 523 -26.70 -30.11 -1.38
C GLU A 523 -27.81 -29.06 -1.11
N ALA A 524 -27.56 -28.12 -0.20
CA ALA A 524 -28.53 -27.07 0.13
C ALA A 524 -28.83 -26.13 -1.05
N PHE A 525 -27.86 -25.87 -1.92
CA PHE A 525 -28.06 -25.02 -3.09
C PHE A 525 -28.88 -25.74 -4.16
N ILE A 526 -28.64 -27.04 -4.36
CA ILE A 526 -29.42 -27.91 -5.25
C ILE A 526 -30.90 -27.93 -4.81
N ASP A 527 -31.16 -28.21 -3.52
CA ASP A 527 -32.52 -28.26 -2.98
C ASP A 527 -33.27 -26.91 -3.14
N LEU A 528 -32.60 -25.79 -2.83
CA LEU A 528 -33.16 -24.45 -3.03
C LEU A 528 -33.49 -24.16 -4.51
N LYS A 529 -32.61 -24.59 -5.42
CA LYS A 529 -32.79 -24.40 -6.86
C LYS A 529 -33.94 -25.23 -7.41
N GLU A 530 -34.04 -26.50 -7.03
CA GLU A 530 -35.11 -27.42 -7.45
C GLU A 530 -36.49 -26.95 -6.95
N ARG A 531 -36.55 -26.39 -5.73
CA ARG A 531 -37.77 -25.80 -5.18
C ARG A 531 -38.14 -24.43 -5.78
N GLY A 532 -37.26 -23.83 -6.57
CA GLY A 532 -37.45 -22.47 -7.09
C GLY A 532 -37.37 -21.38 -6.01
N ASN A 533 -36.65 -21.63 -4.92
CA ASN A 533 -36.56 -20.76 -3.74
C ASN A 533 -35.36 -19.79 -3.79
N ILE A 534 -34.72 -19.63 -4.94
CA ILE A 534 -33.66 -18.64 -5.17
C ILE A 534 -34.29 -17.38 -5.79
N LEU A 535 -34.16 -16.26 -5.07
CA LEU A 535 -34.73 -14.96 -5.41
C LEU A 535 -33.66 -14.06 -6.02
N GLU A 536 -33.74 -13.85 -7.34
CA GLU A 536 -32.71 -13.13 -8.12
C GLU A 536 -33.28 -11.88 -8.81
N PRO A 537 -33.75 -10.86 -8.07
CA PRO A 537 -34.24 -9.64 -8.70
C PRO A 537 -33.09 -8.84 -9.34
N ALA A 538 -33.36 -8.25 -10.51
CA ALA A 538 -32.46 -7.32 -11.16
C ALA A 538 -32.73 -5.89 -10.64
N ILE A 539 -32.04 -5.51 -9.57
CA ILE A 539 -32.21 -4.24 -8.87
C ILE A 539 -31.45 -3.14 -9.60
N ASP A 540 -32.14 -2.03 -9.84
CA ASP A 540 -31.57 -0.81 -10.40
C ASP A 540 -31.99 0.39 -9.56
N PHE A 541 -31.03 0.95 -8.83
CA PHE A 541 -31.23 2.17 -8.06
C PHE A 541 -30.72 3.41 -8.78
N SER A 542 -30.22 3.32 -10.02
CA SER A 542 -29.63 4.47 -10.73
C SER A 542 -30.58 5.67 -10.89
N GLY A 543 -31.89 5.42 -11.01
CA GLY A 543 -32.94 6.45 -11.01
C GLY A 543 -33.63 6.66 -9.66
N GLY A 544 -33.00 6.26 -8.57
CA GLY A 544 -33.56 6.30 -7.21
C GLY A 544 -34.31 5.02 -6.82
N PHE A 545 -34.76 4.97 -5.56
CA PHE A 545 -35.41 3.79 -4.98
C PHE A 545 -36.72 3.40 -5.68
N ASP A 546 -37.45 4.31 -6.31
CA ASP A 546 -38.73 3.99 -6.94
C ASP A 546 -38.57 3.06 -8.16
N ASN A 547 -37.43 3.11 -8.87
CA ASN A 547 -37.16 2.26 -10.03
C ASN A 547 -37.11 0.77 -9.68
N ALA A 548 -36.64 0.44 -8.47
CA ALA A 548 -36.53 -0.95 -8.02
C ALA A 548 -37.85 -1.50 -7.46
N LYS A 549 -38.83 -0.66 -7.09
CA LYS A 549 -40.10 -1.08 -6.44
C LYS A 549 -40.82 -2.19 -7.20
N LYS A 550 -40.86 -2.10 -8.53
CA LYS A 550 -41.53 -3.09 -9.38
C LYS A 550 -40.93 -4.50 -9.24
N GLU A 551 -39.61 -4.60 -9.07
CA GLU A 551 -38.92 -5.88 -8.95
C GLU A 551 -39.17 -6.52 -7.58
N PHE A 552 -39.23 -5.71 -6.51
CA PHE A 552 -39.62 -6.19 -5.17
C PHE A 552 -41.07 -6.70 -5.14
N VAL A 553 -42.00 -5.98 -5.77
CA VAL A 553 -43.40 -6.40 -5.89
C VAL A 553 -43.52 -7.68 -6.71
N LYS A 554 -42.80 -7.78 -7.83
CA LYS A 554 -42.77 -8.98 -8.68
C LYS A 554 -42.20 -10.19 -7.94
N MET A 555 -41.08 -10.01 -7.23
CA MET A 555 -40.42 -11.06 -6.44
C MET A 555 -41.33 -11.57 -5.32
N SER A 556 -41.89 -10.66 -4.50
CA SER A 556 -42.77 -11.03 -3.39
C SER A 556 -44.11 -11.61 -3.84
N GLY A 557 -44.59 -11.25 -5.03
CA GLY A 557 -45.75 -11.90 -5.65
C GLY A 557 -45.57 -13.39 -5.89
N LYS A 558 -44.34 -13.83 -6.25
CA LYS A 558 -44.00 -15.27 -6.35
C LYS A 558 -44.01 -15.99 -5.00
N LEU A 559 -43.90 -15.24 -3.91
CA LEU A 559 -43.98 -15.74 -2.53
C LEU A 559 -45.42 -15.73 -2.00
N GLY A 560 -46.42 -15.40 -2.84
CA GLY A 560 -47.83 -15.33 -2.44
C GLY A 560 -48.21 -14.03 -1.69
N ILE A 561 -47.33 -13.01 -1.69
CA ILE A 561 -47.60 -11.75 -1.00
C ILE A 561 -48.40 -10.80 -1.90
N SER A 562 -49.43 -10.17 -1.34
CA SER A 562 -50.28 -9.25 -2.10
C SER A 562 -49.55 -7.96 -2.46
N ARG A 563 -49.83 -7.42 -3.66
CA ARG A 563 -49.23 -6.16 -4.16
C ARG A 563 -49.31 -5.02 -3.14
N LYS A 564 -50.44 -4.88 -2.44
CA LYS A 564 -50.65 -3.85 -1.41
C LYS A 564 -49.65 -3.98 -0.26
N THR A 565 -49.47 -5.22 0.23
CA THR A 565 -48.51 -5.53 1.30
C THR A 565 -47.07 -5.30 0.83
N SER A 566 -46.72 -5.78 -0.36
CA SER A 566 -45.39 -5.60 -0.95
C SER A 566 -45.02 -4.13 -1.14
N CYS A 567 -45.94 -3.30 -1.68
CA CYS A 567 -45.70 -1.87 -1.85
C CYS A 567 -45.44 -1.17 -0.51
N ARG A 568 -46.26 -1.46 0.50
CA ARG A 568 -46.11 -0.88 1.84
C ARG A 568 -44.80 -1.32 2.51
N ALA A 569 -44.47 -2.61 2.44
CA ALA A 569 -43.22 -3.14 2.97
C ALA A 569 -42.00 -2.47 2.32
N TYR A 570 -42.06 -2.24 1.01
CA TYR A 570 -40.99 -1.56 0.27
C TYR A 570 -40.84 -0.09 0.68
N GLU A 571 -41.94 0.65 0.80
CA GLU A 571 -41.93 2.05 1.24
C GLU A 571 -41.36 2.21 2.66
N GLU A 572 -41.75 1.33 3.58
CA GLU A 572 -41.20 1.30 4.94
C GLU A 572 -39.70 0.94 4.95
N ALA A 573 -39.27 0.00 4.10
CA ALA A 573 -37.87 -0.38 3.96
C ALA A 573 -37.00 0.75 3.39
N VAL A 574 -37.49 1.47 2.37
CA VAL A 574 -36.81 2.65 1.82
C VAL A 574 -36.70 3.76 2.86
N LYS A 575 -37.74 3.96 3.68
CA LYS A 575 -37.72 4.93 4.78
C LYS A 575 -36.64 4.58 5.81
N GLU A 576 -36.50 3.32 6.18
CA GLU A 576 -35.45 2.85 7.09
C GLU A 576 -34.05 3.08 6.49
N GLN A 577 -33.83 2.68 5.23
CA GLN A 577 -32.55 2.90 4.54
C GLN A 577 -32.16 4.38 4.49
N LYS A 578 -33.11 5.27 4.16
CA LYS A 578 -32.87 6.72 4.15
C LYS A 578 -32.56 7.26 5.55
N GLY A 579 -33.31 6.82 6.56
CA GLY A 579 -33.09 7.22 7.95
C GLY A 579 -31.72 6.80 8.49
N VAL A 580 -31.24 5.60 8.11
CA VAL A 580 -29.89 5.14 8.42
C VAL A 580 -28.83 6.07 7.79
N SER A 581 -28.95 6.38 6.49
CA SER A 581 -28.05 7.29 5.78
C SER A 581 -28.05 8.71 6.39
N GLU A 582 -29.21 9.25 6.76
CA GLU A 582 -29.34 10.56 7.42
C GLU A 582 -28.74 10.55 8.83
N GLY A 583 -28.89 9.45 9.58
CA GLY A 583 -28.25 9.25 10.88
C GLY A 583 -26.72 9.30 10.78
N MET A 584 -26.16 8.61 9.78
CA MET A 584 -24.72 8.63 9.48
C MET A 584 -24.24 10.06 9.14
N ARG A 585 -24.96 10.78 8.28
CA ARG A 585 -24.63 12.18 7.93
C ARG A 585 -24.63 13.10 9.16
N ARG A 586 -25.64 13.00 10.04
CA ARG A 586 -25.69 13.80 11.29
C ARG A 586 -24.51 13.52 12.21
N LYS A 587 -24.11 12.25 12.33
CA LYS A 587 -22.92 11.85 13.09
C LYS A 587 -21.64 12.45 12.49
N GLY A 588 -21.53 12.43 11.16
CA GLY A 588 -20.43 13.05 10.43
C GLY A 588 -20.32 14.55 10.70
N LEU A 589 -21.43 15.29 10.58
CA LEU A 589 -21.50 16.72 10.87
C LEU A 589 -21.03 17.05 12.30
N SER A 590 -21.50 16.31 13.30
CA SER A 590 -21.05 16.49 14.68
C SER A 590 -19.54 16.29 14.86
N VAL A 591 -18.92 15.38 14.12
CA VAL A 591 -17.46 15.18 14.15
C VAL A 591 -16.71 16.31 13.42
N LEU A 592 -17.28 16.86 12.35
CA LEU A 592 -16.70 18.03 11.68
C LEU A 592 -16.72 19.26 12.61
N GLU A 593 -17.83 19.50 13.31
CA GLU A 593 -17.91 20.55 14.33
C GLU A 593 -16.88 20.34 15.46
N GLU A 594 -16.67 19.11 15.92
CA GLU A 594 -15.61 18.81 16.90
C GLU A 594 -14.21 19.15 16.37
N LEU A 595 -13.93 18.87 15.09
CA LEU A 595 -12.65 19.21 14.47
C LEU A 595 -12.46 20.72 14.35
N GLU A 596 -13.47 21.44 13.87
CA GLU A 596 -13.42 22.91 13.73
C GLU A 596 -13.15 23.61 15.07
N ASN A 597 -13.71 23.07 16.16
CA ASN A 597 -13.47 23.56 17.52
C ASN A 597 -12.08 23.23 18.08
N ASN A 598 -11.31 22.34 17.43
CA ASN A 598 -9.98 21.92 17.86
C ASN A 598 -8.96 22.05 16.71
N PRO A 599 -8.44 23.27 16.44
CA PRO A 599 -7.61 23.55 15.26
C PRO A 599 -6.31 22.76 15.14
N ASP A 600 -5.83 22.16 16.23
CA ASP A 600 -4.63 21.31 16.23
C ASP A 600 -4.94 19.83 15.93
N GLU A 601 -6.19 19.43 15.93
CA GLU A 601 -6.62 18.08 15.56
C GLU A 601 -6.93 17.97 14.06
N PHE A 602 -6.92 16.74 13.55
CA PHE A 602 -7.31 16.42 12.18
C PHE A 602 -8.03 15.07 12.10
N GLY A 603 -8.75 14.86 11.01
CA GLY A 603 -9.46 13.62 10.70
C GLY A 603 -8.91 12.93 9.46
N VAL A 604 -8.93 11.60 9.48
CA VAL A 604 -8.67 10.76 8.30
C VAL A 604 -9.98 10.24 7.76
N VAL A 605 -10.26 10.54 6.49
CA VAL A 605 -11.46 10.07 5.80
C VAL A 605 -11.15 8.78 5.07
N ILE A 606 -11.86 7.70 5.43
CA ILE A 606 -11.76 6.41 4.74
C ILE A 606 -12.60 6.47 3.48
N ILE A 607 -11.93 6.33 2.34
CA ILE A 607 -12.54 6.36 1.01
C ILE A 607 -12.28 5.06 0.27
N GLY A 608 -13.25 4.65 -0.54
CA GLY A 608 -13.22 3.37 -1.25
C GLY A 608 -14.61 2.81 -1.38
N ARG A 609 -14.72 1.56 -1.84
CA ARG A 609 -16.02 0.91 -1.99
C ARG A 609 -16.54 0.51 -0.61
N PRO A 610 -17.83 0.72 -0.26
CA PRO A 610 -18.33 0.41 1.08
C PRO A 610 -18.06 -1.03 1.53
N TYR A 611 -18.26 -2.01 0.65
CA TYR A 611 -17.99 -3.42 0.89
C TYR A 611 -16.50 -3.81 0.95
N ASN A 612 -15.62 -2.83 0.78
CA ASN A 612 -14.19 -3.02 0.93
C ASN A 612 -13.65 -2.20 2.10
N ALA A 613 -13.87 -0.89 2.03
CA ALA A 613 -13.28 0.07 2.94
C ALA A 613 -14.01 0.18 4.27
N LEU A 614 -15.29 -0.23 4.33
CA LEU A 614 -16.18 0.02 5.48
C LEU A 614 -16.71 -1.26 6.15
N VAL A 615 -16.18 -2.44 5.81
CA VAL A 615 -16.52 -3.72 6.46
C VAL A 615 -15.27 -4.39 7.02
N SER A 616 -15.38 -4.90 8.24
CA SER A 616 -14.26 -5.33 9.09
C SER A 616 -13.41 -6.44 8.47
N GLU A 617 -14.04 -7.32 7.70
CA GLU A 617 -13.39 -8.45 7.04
C GLU A 617 -12.50 -8.02 5.87
N ALA A 618 -12.85 -6.91 5.21
CA ALA A 618 -12.15 -6.46 4.02
C ALA A 618 -11.07 -5.41 4.33
N HIS A 619 -11.35 -4.44 5.22
CA HIS A 619 -10.43 -3.33 5.46
C HIS A 619 -9.26 -3.67 6.41
N MET A 620 -9.10 -4.94 6.81
CA MET A 620 -7.98 -5.46 7.61
C MET A 620 -7.66 -4.66 8.89
N GLY A 621 -8.66 -4.05 9.52
CA GLY A 621 -8.46 -3.25 10.75
C GLY A 621 -7.78 -1.88 10.58
N ILE A 622 -7.59 -1.40 9.34
CA ILE A 622 -7.00 -0.07 9.05
C ILE A 622 -7.65 1.08 9.85
N PRO A 623 -9.00 1.20 9.93
CA PRO A 623 -9.64 2.23 10.74
C PRO A 623 -9.20 2.21 12.22
N ASN A 624 -9.06 1.01 12.80
CA ASN A 624 -8.61 0.85 14.19
C ASN A 624 -7.13 1.23 14.39
N LYS A 625 -6.28 1.05 13.37
CA LYS A 625 -4.88 1.50 13.41
C LYS A 625 -4.77 3.02 13.49
N PHE A 626 -5.63 3.76 12.80
CA PHE A 626 -5.75 5.22 12.92
C PHE A 626 -6.37 5.62 14.26
N ALA A 627 -7.51 5.05 14.62
CA ALA A 627 -8.23 5.38 15.85
C ALA A 627 -7.38 5.15 17.10
N SER A 628 -6.59 4.06 17.14
CA SER A 628 -5.66 3.77 18.23
C SER A 628 -4.50 4.78 18.33
N ARG A 629 -4.29 5.65 17.33
CA ARG A 629 -3.35 6.78 17.35
C ARG A 629 -4.02 8.12 17.66
N ASN A 630 -5.22 8.09 18.26
CA ASN A 630 -6.01 9.27 18.58
C ASN A 630 -6.46 10.09 17.35
N ILE A 631 -6.57 9.45 16.18
CA ILE A 631 -7.03 10.10 14.95
C ILE A 631 -8.53 9.83 14.78
N LYS A 632 -9.30 10.88 14.47
CA LYS A 632 -10.72 10.72 14.11
C LYS A 632 -10.83 10.09 12.72
N VAL A 633 -11.56 8.99 12.61
CA VAL A 633 -11.70 8.19 11.38
C VAL A 633 -13.13 8.29 10.89
N ILE A 634 -13.31 8.83 9.68
CA ILE A 634 -14.62 9.21 9.14
C ILE A 634 -14.84 8.47 7.81
N PRO A 635 -15.87 7.62 7.67
CA PRO A 635 -16.27 7.11 6.36
C PRO A 635 -16.67 8.24 5.42
N TYR A 636 -16.29 8.18 4.14
CA TYR A 636 -16.63 9.24 3.18
C TYR A 636 -18.16 9.47 3.05
N ASN A 637 -18.99 8.44 3.28
CA ASN A 637 -20.45 8.52 3.20
C ASN A 637 -21.11 9.20 4.42
N PHE A 638 -20.33 9.59 5.44
CA PHE A 638 -20.78 10.42 6.55
C PHE A 638 -20.64 11.92 6.26
N LEU A 639 -19.85 12.27 5.24
CA LEU A 639 -19.62 13.66 4.88
C LEU A 639 -20.82 14.25 4.14
N PRO A 640 -21.13 15.55 4.30
CA PRO A 640 -22.23 16.23 3.62
C PRO A 640 -21.85 16.56 2.17
N VAL A 641 -21.58 15.52 1.38
CA VAL A 641 -21.11 15.66 0.00
C VAL A 641 -22.30 15.88 -0.93
N THR A 642 -22.74 17.12 -1.06
CA THR A 642 -23.85 17.52 -1.94
C THR A 642 -23.36 18.20 -3.23
N GLU A 643 -22.17 18.80 -3.23
CA GLU A 643 -21.65 19.59 -4.35
C GLU A 643 -20.27 19.13 -4.83
N GLY A 644 -19.96 19.38 -6.10
CA GLY A 644 -18.68 19.08 -6.75
C GLY A 644 -18.88 18.56 -8.18
N SER A 645 -18.33 19.26 -9.18
CA SER A 645 -18.35 18.79 -10.56
C SER A 645 -17.47 17.55 -10.70
N ILE A 646 -18.07 16.41 -11.03
CA ILE A 646 -17.30 15.22 -11.41
C ILE A 646 -16.69 15.52 -12.77
N LYS A 647 -15.37 15.76 -12.81
CA LYS A 647 -14.66 15.90 -14.09
C LYS A 647 -14.76 14.57 -14.86
N GLY A 648 -15.23 14.64 -16.12
CA GLY A 648 -15.22 13.53 -17.06
C GLY A 648 -16.46 12.62 -17.03
N ARG A 649 -16.44 11.56 -17.85
CA ARG A 649 -17.54 10.60 -18.03
C ARG A 649 -17.51 9.46 -17.01
N MET A 650 -17.31 9.76 -15.71
CA MET A 650 -17.22 8.72 -14.68
C MET A 650 -18.57 8.02 -14.49
N TYR A 651 -18.71 6.83 -15.07
CA TYR A 651 -19.98 6.08 -15.11
C TYR A 651 -20.13 5.07 -13.96
N TRP A 652 -19.07 4.84 -13.17
CA TRP A 652 -19.12 3.93 -12.02
C TRP A 652 -19.75 4.63 -10.81
N SER A 653 -20.84 4.11 -10.27
CA SER A 653 -21.57 4.72 -9.15
C SER A 653 -20.66 4.98 -7.93
N ALA A 654 -19.93 3.95 -7.50
CA ALA A 654 -18.94 4.05 -6.43
C ALA A 654 -17.84 5.07 -6.76
N GLY A 655 -17.40 5.12 -8.03
CA GLY A 655 -16.41 6.08 -8.50
C GLY A 655 -16.88 7.52 -8.36
N GLN A 656 -18.14 7.79 -8.70
CA GLN A 656 -18.74 9.12 -8.54
C GLN A 656 -18.76 9.56 -7.07
N HIS A 657 -19.17 8.68 -6.15
CA HIS A 657 -19.16 8.98 -4.72
C HIS A 657 -17.74 9.21 -4.17
N ILE A 658 -16.80 8.36 -4.55
CA ILE A 658 -15.39 8.45 -4.15
C ILE A 658 -14.79 9.79 -4.62
N LEU A 659 -14.98 10.18 -5.88
CA LEU A 659 -14.40 11.43 -6.38
C LEU A 659 -15.03 12.68 -5.74
N ARG A 660 -16.33 12.67 -5.44
CA ARG A 660 -16.96 13.77 -4.71
C ARG A 660 -16.45 13.86 -3.27
N GLY A 661 -16.27 12.71 -2.60
CA GLY A 661 -15.61 12.66 -1.28
C GLY A 661 -14.20 13.22 -1.34
N ALA A 662 -13.42 12.88 -2.37
CA ALA A 662 -12.08 13.43 -2.59
C ALA A 662 -12.08 14.95 -2.73
N HIS A 663 -13.04 15.51 -3.49
CA HIS A 663 -13.21 16.96 -3.59
C HIS A 663 -13.54 17.61 -2.24
N PHE A 664 -14.44 17.02 -1.44
CA PHE A 664 -14.73 17.54 -0.10
C PHE A 664 -13.47 17.55 0.79
N ILE A 665 -12.74 16.43 0.83
CA ILE A 665 -11.50 16.29 1.59
C ILE A 665 -10.48 17.33 1.14
N LYS A 666 -10.31 17.53 -0.17
CA LYS A 666 -9.34 18.50 -0.73
C LYS A 666 -9.55 19.90 -0.17
N HIS A 667 -10.80 20.37 -0.09
CA HIS A 667 -11.12 21.73 0.34
C HIS A 667 -11.20 21.92 1.87
N HIS A 668 -11.36 20.84 2.65
CA HIS A 668 -11.49 20.95 4.10
C HIS A 668 -10.12 20.93 4.81
N PRO A 669 -9.68 21.98 5.53
CA PRO A 669 -8.29 22.12 6.01
C PRO A 669 -7.82 20.99 6.96
N GLN A 670 -8.73 20.44 7.78
CA GLN A 670 -8.41 19.41 8.77
C GLN A 670 -8.68 17.95 8.32
N LEU A 671 -9.05 17.71 7.06
CA LEU A 671 -9.35 16.36 6.58
C LEU A 671 -8.31 15.87 5.56
N PHE A 672 -7.92 14.60 5.70
CA PHE A 672 -6.98 13.92 4.81
C PHE A 672 -7.53 12.55 4.40
N GLY A 673 -7.31 12.14 3.16
CA GLY A 673 -7.95 10.94 2.61
C GLY A 673 -7.08 9.69 2.73
N CYS A 674 -7.67 8.57 3.14
CA CYS A 674 -7.09 7.24 3.05
C CYS A 674 -7.95 6.36 2.15
N TYR A 675 -7.47 6.10 0.93
CA TYR A 675 -8.11 5.25 -0.06
C TYR A 675 -7.77 3.78 0.20
N ILE A 676 -8.79 2.94 0.45
CA ILE A 676 -8.64 1.49 0.57
C ILE A 676 -9.18 0.82 -0.71
N THR A 677 -8.29 0.21 -1.47
CA THR A 677 -8.55 -0.56 -2.71
C THR A 677 -8.09 -2.01 -2.56
N ASN A 678 -8.32 -2.84 -3.58
CA ASN A 678 -7.82 -4.21 -3.62
C ASN A 678 -7.08 -4.54 -4.91
N PHE A 679 -6.21 -5.55 -4.83
CA PHE A 679 -5.66 -6.19 -6.01
C PHE A 679 -6.79 -6.73 -6.91
N SER A 680 -6.56 -6.69 -8.22
CA SER A 680 -7.54 -7.05 -9.27
C SER A 680 -8.81 -6.18 -9.28
N CYS A 681 -8.80 -5.00 -8.65
CA CYS A 681 -9.91 -4.06 -8.75
C CYS A 681 -9.85 -3.28 -10.07
N GLY A 682 -10.48 -3.81 -11.11
CA GLY A 682 -10.55 -3.18 -12.42
C GLY A 682 -10.97 -1.70 -12.42
N PRO A 683 -12.01 -1.27 -11.70
CA PRO A 683 -12.43 0.14 -11.74
C PRO A 683 -11.49 1.07 -10.97
N ASP A 684 -10.89 0.58 -9.88
CA ASP A 684 -10.02 1.39 -9.03
C ASP A 684 -8.66 1.63 -9.69
N SER A 685 -8.27 0.78 -10.66
CA SER A 685 -7.13 1.04 -11.56
C SER A 685 -7.23 2.40 -12.28
N PHE A 686 -8.45 2.89 -12.51
CA PHE A 686 -8.70 4.23 -13.05
C PHE A 686 -8.90 5.27 -11.93
N LEU A 687 -9.67 4.94 -10.89
CA LEU A 687 -10.08 5.89 -9.84
C LEU A 687 -8.94 6.39 -8.98
N VAL A 688 -7.95 5.55 -8.68
CA VAL A 688 -6.81 5.94 -7.83
C VAL A 688 -6.03 7.09 -8.47
N GLY A 689 -5.88 7.09 -9.80
CA GLY A 689 -5.26 8.20 -10.53
C GLY A 689 -6.03 9.51 -10.37
N TYR A 690 -7.35 9.47 -10.59
CA TYR A 690 -8.22 10.65 -10.40
C TYR A 690 -8.22 11.15 -8.95
N PHE A 691 -8.27 10.25 -7.98
CA PHE A 691 -8.19 10.59 -6.56
C PHE A 691 -6.89 11.34 -6.24
N ARG A 692 -5.74 10.80 -6.67
CA ARG A 692 -4.43 11.43 -6.47
C ARG A 692 -4.34 12.80 -7.14
N ASP A 693 -4.90 12.95 -8.35
CA ASP A 693 -4.95 14.22 -9.07
C ASP A 693 -5.77 15.28 -8.30
N ILE A 694 -6.94 14.91 -7.78
CA ILE A 694 -7.78 15.80 -6.96
C ILE A 694 -7.06 16.22 -5.67
N MET A 695 -6.45 15.27 -4.97
CA MET A 695 -5.72 15.56 -3.73
C MET A 695 -4.51 16.47 -3.99
N GLY A 696 -3.81 16.27 -5.11
CA GLY A 696 -2.66 17.06 -5.52
C GLY A 696 -1.56 17.01 -4.46
N LYS A 697 -1.14 18.17 -3.95
CA LYS A 697 -0.13 18.28 -2.88
C LYS A 697 -0.65 17.96 -1.48
N LYS A 698 -1.97 17.86 -1.30
CA LYS A 698 -2.54 17.57 0.00
C LYS A 698 -2.32 16.09 0.32
N PRO A 699 -1.71 15.75 1.47
CA PRO A 699 -1.41 14.37 1.82
C PRO A 699 -2.63 13.47 1.69
N SER A 700 -2.43 12.33 1.04
CA SER A 700 -3.39 11.24 1.00
C SER A 700 -2.65 9.91 1.00
N LEU A 701 -3.30 8.89 1.54
CA LEU A 701 -2.79 7.53 1.58
C LEU A 701 -3.60 6.66 0.63
N THR A 702 -2.94 5.78 -0.13
CA THR A 702 -3.59 4.70 -0.85
C THR A 702 -3.06 3.38 -0.32
N LEU A 703 -3.95 2.52 0.16
CA LEU A 703 -3.66 1.17 0.62
C LEU A 703 -4.37 0.18 -0.30
N GLU A 704 -3.60 -0.65 -0.98
CA GLU A 704 -4.10 -1.78 -1.76
C GLU A 704 -4.02 -3.05 -0.92
N LEU A 705 -5.12 -3.80 -0.87
CA LEU A 705 -5.27 -5.02 -0.08
C LEU A 705 -5.50 -6.25 -0.96
N ASP A 706 -5.09 -7.41 -0.46
CA ASP A 706 -5.38 -8.73 -1.02
C ASP A 706 -5.51 -9.73 0.14
N SER A 707 -5.77 -11.01 -0.14
CA SER A 707 -5.90 -12.04 0.90
C SER A 707 -4.58 -12.39 1.62
N HIS A 708 -3.43 -11.88 1.19
CA HIS A 708 -2.09 -12.20 1.70
C HIS A 708 -1.33 -11.00 2.28
N VAL A 709 -1.93 -9.80 2.33
CA VAL A 709 -1.25 -8.60 2.81
C VAL A 709 -0.75 -8.75 4.24
N ALA A 710 0.57 -8.55 4.40
CA ALA A 710 1.22 -8.56 5.69
C ALA A 710 0.94 -7.27 6.49
N ASP A 711 0.43 -7.42 7.71
CA ASP A 711 0.01 -6.31 8.59
C ASP A 711 1.13 -5.31 8.91
N ALA A 712 2.39 -5.77 8.95
CA ALA A 712 3.55 -4.93 9.23
C ALA A 712 3.81 -3.85 8.17
N GLY A 713 3.51 -4.15 6.90
CA GLY A 713 3.66 -3.20 5.79
C GLY A 713 2.63 -2.07 5.87
N LEU A 714 1.39 -2.39 6.26
CA LEU A 714 0.31 -1.39 6.43
C LEU A 714 0.62 -0.40 7.56
N GLU A 715 1.18 -0.90 8.68
CA GLU A 715 1.49 -0.06 9.84
C GLU A 715 2.48 1.06 9.50
N THR A 716 3.56 0.72 8.78
CA THR A 716 4.59 1.70 8.41
C THR A 716 4.05 2.74 7.43
N ARG A 717 3.16 2.36 6.51
CA ARG A 717 2.48 3.28 5.58
C ARG A 717 1.54 4.24 6.32
N ILE A 718 0.78 3.76 7.30
CA ILE A 718 -0.12 4.58 8.14
C ILE A 718 0.69 5.56 8.99
N GLU A 719 1.77 5.13 9.64
CA GLU A 719 2.64 6.02 10.41
C GLU A 719 3.27 7.10 9.53
N ALA A 720 3.81 6.72 8.38
CA ALA A 720 4.40 7.68 7.45
C ALA A 720 3.37 8.73 7.02
N PHE A 721 2.14 8.29 6.72
CA PHE A 721 1.06 9.20 6.33
C PHE A 721 0.71 10.21 7.43
N LEU A 722 0.64 9.77 8.70
CA LEU A 722 0.34 10.66 9.82
C LEU A 722 1.46 11.69 10.06
N ASP A 723 2.72 11.25 10.04
CA ASP A 723 3.89 12.15 10.16
C ASP A 723 3.91 13.18 9.02
N ILE A 724 3.58 12.75 7.79
CA ILE A 724 3.45 13.64 6.63
C ILE A 724 2.35 14.68 6.83
N ILE A 725 1.18 14.28 7.36
CA ILE A 725 0.08 15.21 7.64
C ILE A 725 0.50 16.26 8.66
N GLU A 726 1.11 15.85 9.77
CA GLU A 726 1.57 16.77 10.82
C GLU A 726 2.53 17.80 10.21
N ARG A 727 3.52 17.33 9.45
CA ARG A 727 4.49 18.21 8.81
C ARG A 727 3.86 19.13 7.75
N TYR A 728 2.92 18.62 6.97
CA TYR A 728 2.17 19.42 5.99
C TYR A 728 1.41 20.57 6.66
N ARG A 729 0.73 20.29 7.77
CA ARG A 729 -0.04 21.29 8.53
C ARG A 729 0.83 22.36 9.16
N GLU A 730 2.03 22.00 9.65
CA GLU A 730 3.03 22.98 10.10
C GLU A 730 3.40 23.96 8.97
N LEU A 731 3.69 23.45 7.77
CA LEU A 731 4.07 24.29 6.63
C LEU A 731 2.92 25.13 6.08
N GLU A 732 1.69 24.60 6.13
CA GLU A 732 0.49 25.33 5.75
C GLU A 732 0.27 26.54 6.66
N LYS A 733 0.45 26.37 7.99
CA LYS A 733 0.46 27.47 8.97
C LYS A 733 1.54 28.51 8.64
N GLU A 734 2.70 28.09 8.13
CA GLU A 734 3.81 28.98 7.72
C GLU A 734 3.65 29.59 6.31
N LYS A 735 2.58 29.29 5.57
CA LYS A 735 2.34 29.72 4.17
C LYS A 735 3.48 29.38 3.20
N LYS A 736 4.22 28.30 3.45
CA LYS A 736 5.36 27.88 2.62
C LYS A 736 4.98 26.95 1.47
N ILE A 737 3.68 26.70 1.27
CA ILE A 737 3.20 25.81 0.22
C ILE A 737 2.87 26.60 -1.05
N THR A 738 3.79 26.61 -2.02
CA THR A 738 3.55 27.20 -3.34
C THR A 738 2.77 26.24 -4.24
N GLU A 739 1.80 26.72 -5.00
CA GLU A 739 1.15 25.95 -6.07
C GLU A 739 2.11 25.80 -7.26
N SER A 740 2.16 24.60 -7.85
CA SER A 740 2.86 24.37 -9.11
C SER A 740 1.87 23.89 -10.16
N VAL A 741 1.72 24.63 -11.25
CA VAL A 741 0.89 24.22 -12.37
C VAL A 741 1.57 23.05 -13.07
N ARG A 742 0.92 21.87 -13.09
CA ARG A 742 1.37 20.75 -13.92
C ARG A 742 0.92 21.01 -15.36
N HIS A 743 1.88 21.16 -16.27
CA HIS A 743 1.59 21.06 -17.69
C HIS A 743 1.60 19.58 -18.09
N PHE A 744 0.48 19.09 -18.60
CA PHE A 744 0.41 17.76 -19.21
C PHE A 744 1.26 17.78 -20.49
N ILE A 745 2.28 16.94 -20.54
CA ILE A 745 3.09 16.70 -21.74
C ILE A 745 2.74 15.28 -22.18
N PRO A 746 2.12 15.08 -23.36
CA PRO A 746 1.89 13.75 -23.90
C PRO A 746 3.22 13.01 -24.06
N ALA A 747 3.26 11.73 -23.69
CA ALA A 747 4.41 10.89 -23.99
C ALA A 747 4.51 10.67 -25.51
N SER A 748 5.72 10.73 -26.06
CA SER A 748 6.03 10.43 -27.46
C SER A 748 7.22 9.49 -27.52
N VAL A 749 7.16 8.47 -28.38
CA VAL A 749 8.30 7.57 -28.63
C VAL A 749 8.87 7.92 -29.99
N GLU A 750 10.18 8.20 -30.05
CA GLU A 750 10.89 8.41 -31.31
C GLU A 750 11.83 7.21 -31.57
N ILE A 751 11.60 6.48 -32.67
CA ILE A 751 12.44 5.35 -33.07
C ILE A 751 13.50 5.86 -34.05
N LYS A 752 14.77 5.92 -33.64
CA LYS A 752 15.90 6.29 -34.50
C LYS A 752 16.73 5.05 -34.84
N GLY A 753 16.41 4.38 -35.94
CA GLY A 753 17.08 3.15 -36.37
C GLY A 753 16.76 1.97 -35.44
N LYS A 754 17.79 1.27 -34.93
CA LYS A 754 17.65 0.19 -33.93
C LYS A 754 17.66 0.70 -32.47
N LYS A 755 17.74 2.01 -32.24
CA LYS A 755 17.80 2.63 -30.90
C LYS A 755 16.43 3.20 -30.51
N GLN A 756 15.96 2.85 -29.31
CA GLN A 756 14.76 3.42 -28.72
C GLN A 756 15.16 4.62 -27.84
N VAL A 757 14.59 5.80 -28.11
CA VAL A 757 14.81 7.01 -27.31
C VAL A 757 13.49 7.36 -26.63
N PHE A 758 13.52 7.52 -25.31
CA PHE A 758 12.35 7.80 -24.46
C PHE A 758 12.23 9.28 -24.10
#